data_AF-A0A927VRC3-F1
#
_entry.id   AF-A0A927VRC3-F1
#
_cell.length_a   1.000
_cell.length_b   1.000
_cell.length_c   1.000
_cell.angle_alpha   90.00
_cell.angle_beta   90.00
_cell.angle_gamma   90.00
#
_symmetry.space_group_name_H-M   'P 1'
#
loop_
_entity.id
_entity.type
_entity.pdbx_description
1 polymer ?
#
loop_
_entity_poly.entity_id
_entity_poly.type
_entity_poly.pdbx_seq_one_letter_code
_entity_poly.pdbx_strand_id
1 'polypeptide(L)'
;MNKRNSNGKMILLMVILFGLFSFALLHKTQKSTVLMIYMCGSDLESEHGLASADIQEMTEAFPEDGNLQVYVMAGGSLDWECGIEPGNGSVYSLDNDGLHPEEGFPELKASADMNDGSDPSGGMGNPETLTSFLDYCYEQTDADNYMLIFWDHGNGPMGGVCFDERSDMDYLTLEELTQALKDSPCASEKLGLIGFDACLMSSIEVAAAVAPYAEYMVASEEPEPANGWDYSFISGIPGDPSSEETGSRIVKTYGDSYSGSFSSVTLACIDLDRIAALLEALAAFFDTVSAEEDSYEIYSSACVGSVRAARSVPFDYDIFDMKSLILQMSEYGEIDNTEVITAYENVITEYSSNRDDLSGLGIYCPYYNKGLYASMWSERLDSLGLPDDYRSFLSHAGGILLGEQLAMWGMPSITQTQGTGTSMFTTALTDEEKEQFASADLVIVSSFDGKEYQFVYRTEDVEMSSKGILFADYQNEALFFVGKDGRPQTGAIDYISYGNYIAVPFTAYNIDPEEGEELTPKDVSYTMIYERQSDGSLKLIEIGTPDEDGIGYGKTAIDPEDWDILQFSSRGRIMPQKGEALPYSEWEYGNTLTGWEVRSEELGELEFIQLQDDELRCAFFEITDRQGNVHISDIVTIDNEYRTVLSLNSQPVFESDACSINLKSIESVTAGTNPSLIMTFTCENYTEEDLEILFEHLFCDSTMLPRGFRRIIAPGEKTDVQLVITADILRQMHLTSLRSISGEITVVSGDTDHEETHTFKVDSTIDLRQLNPGTEEQNDFGPAETWGDLNVSVSGFEKVNGNLRAIVHFENTCGSELQFQCVDFRLNEKKCYGNVDTGGLRSEPVILPAGCDAYLVIDLDSDDQTAPQDVKSISVHFSGENDTILKVIPFAAD
;
A
#
# COMPACT_ATOMS: atom_id res chain seq x y z
N MET A 1 2.97 -100.98 26.38
CA MET A 1 2.09 -99.88 25.93
C MET A 1 2.50 -98.48 26.42
N ASN A 2 3.72 -98.24 26.95
CA ASN A 2 4.08 -96.95 27.59
C ASN A 2 5.01 -96.00 26.81
N LYS A 3 5.32 -96.26 25.53
CA LYS A 3 6.16 -95.33 24.73
C LYS A 3 5.40 -94.36 23.82
N ARG A 4 4.08 -94.54 23.61
CA ARG A 4 3.28 -93.67 22.72
C ARG A 4 2.70 -92.42 23.39
N ASN A 5 2.56 -92.39 24.72
CA ASN A 5 1.95 -91.25 25.44
C ASN A 5 2.93 -90.12 25.81
N SER A 6 4.24 -90.40 25.78
CA SER A 6 5.30 -89.41 26.05
C SER A 6 5.47 -88.45 24.86
N ASN A 7 5.48 -88.99 23.65
CA ASN A 7 5.72 -88.19 22.44
C ASN A 7 4.53 -87.27 22.13
N GLY A 8 3.29 -87.69 22.38
CA GLY A 8 2.11 -86.85 22.18
C GLY A 8 2.06 -85.64 23.13
N LYS A 9 2.47 -85.82 24.39
CA LYS A 9 2.56 -84.71 25.35
C LYS A 9 3.72 -83.76 25.05
N MET A 10 4.85 -84.28 24.57
CA MET A 10 6.01 -83.45 24.21
C MET A 10 5.76 -82.65 22.93
N ILE A 11 5.06 -83.22 21.95
CA ILE A 11 4.62 -82.51 20.73
C ILE A 11 3.56 -81.47 21.06
N LEU A 12 2.59 -81.78 21.93
CA LEU A 12 1.60 -80.80 22.37
C LEU A 12 2.24 -79.64 23.14
N LEU A 13 3.22 -79.92 24.02
CA LEU A 13 3.96 -78.90 24.73
C LEU A 13 4.82 -78.04 23.79
N MET A 14 5.45 -78.65 22.78
CA MET A 14 6.18 -77.91 21.75
C MET A 14 5.26 -77.08 20.86
N VAL A 15 4.06 -77.55 20.50
CA VAL A 15 3.09 -76.78 19.71
C VAL A 15 2.49 -75.64 20.53
N ILE A 16 2.29 -75.82 21.84
CA ILE A 16 1.86 -74.74 22.74
C ILE A 16 3.00 -73.74 22.95
N LEU A 17 4.24 -74.19 23.15
CA LEU A 17 5.41 -73.31 23.26
C LEU A 17 5.68 -72.57 21.96
N PHE A 18 5.61 -73.22 20.80
CA PHE A 18 5.77 -72.58 19.49
C PHE A 18 4.58 -71.67 19.17
N GLY A 19 3.36 -72.06 19.58
CA GLY A 19 2.18 -71.22 19.49
C GLY A 19 2.29 -69.97 20.34
N LEU A 20 2.76 -70.09 21.59
CA LEU A 20 3.02 -68.95 22.49
C LEU A 20 4.22 -68.11 22.05
N PHE A 21 5.27 -68.71 21.48
CA PHE A 21 6.40 -67.99 20.89
C PHE A 21 6.00 -67.26 19.62
N SER A 22 5.16 -67.87 18.76
CA SER A 22 4.59 -67.23 17.57
C SER A 22 3.54 -66.18 17.94
N PHE A 23 2.79 -66.34 19.04
CA PHE A 23 1.88 -65.30 19.54
C PHE A 23 2.64 -64.12 20.14
N ALA A 24 3.72 -64.37 20.88
CA ALA A 24 4.61 -63.34 21.41
C ALA A 24 5.43 -62.65 20.30
N LEU A 25 5.80 -63.36 19.21
CA LEU A 25 6.38 -62.75 18.02
C LEU A 25 5.35 -62.01 17.14
N LEU A 26 4.06 -62.35 17.20
CA LEU A 26 2.97 -61.62 16.51
C LEU A 26 2.42 -60.43 17.31
N HIS A 27 2.74 -60.31 18.60
CA HIS A 27 2.41 -59.14 19.43
C HIS A 27 3.60 -58.18 19.60
N LYS A 28 4.75 -58.49 18.98
CA LYS A 28 5.94 -57.64 18.98
C LYS A 28 6.16 -56.96 17.60
N THR A 29 5.08 -56.71 16.86
CA THR A 29 5.12 -56.34 15.43
C THR A 29 4.61 -54.95 15.09
N GLN A 30 4.04 -54.20 16.04
CA GLN A 30 3.74 -52.78 15.84
C GLN A 30 4.71 -51.97 16.69
N LYS A 31 5.39 -51.00 16.09
CA LYS A 31 6.20 -50.02 16.81
C LYS A 31 5.28 -49.19 17.69
N SER A 32 5.68 -49.03 18.95
CA SER A 32 5.01 -48.11 19.87
C SER A 32 5.56 -46.70 19.69
N THR A 33 4.68 -45.70 19.61
CA THR A 33 5.05 -44.29 19.45
C THR A 33 4.60 -43.50 20.66
N VAL A 34 5.46 -42.61 21.14
CA VAL A 34 5.13 -41.57 22.11
C VAL A 34 5.14 -40.23 21.39
N LEU A 35 4.01 -39.54 21.40
CA LEU A 35 3.87 -38.17 20.93
C LEU A 35 3.88 -37.23 22.15
N MET A 36 4.87 -36.36 22.21
CA MET A 36 5.03 -35.34 23.25
C MET A 36 4.62 -33.99 22.67
N ILE A 37 3.79 -33.25 23.37
CA ILE A 37 3.33 -31.93 22.94
C ILE A 37 3.70 -30.95 24.05
N TYR A 38 4.57 -30.01 23.72
CA TYR A 38 4.96 -28.90 24.58
C TYR A 38 4.08 -27.70 24.22
N MET A 39 2.98 -27.56 24.96
CA MET A 39 1.87 -26.65 24.65
C MET A 39 1.94 -25.43 25.57
N CYS A 40 2.67 -24.41 25.11
CA CYS A 40 2.65 -23.10 25.74
C CYS A 40 1.40 -22.38 25.24
N GLY A 41 0.39 -22.27 26.10
CA GLY A 41 -0.94 -21.83 25.68
C GLY A 41 -1.00 -20.36 25.30
N SER A 42 -0.14 -19.52 25.89
CA SER A 42 -0.04 -18.07 25.65
C SER A 42 -1.40 -17.33 25.64
N ASP A 43 -1.44 -16.19 24.98
CA ASP A 43 -2.64 -15.43 24.65
C ASP A 43 -3.55 -16.19 23.65
N LEU A 44 -2.98 -17.08 22.83
CA LEU A 44 -3.74 -17.92 21.90
C LEU A 44 -4.77 -18.82 22.60
N GLU A 45 -4.46 -19.27 23.81
CA GLU A 45 -5.40 -19.99 24.66
C GLU A 45 -6.26 -19.03 25.50
N SER A 46 -5.65 -18.03 26.16
CA SER A 46 -6.37 -17.18 27.12
C SER A 46 -7.45 -16.32 26.44
N GLU A 47 -7.23 -15.93 25.19
CA GLU A 47 -8.13 -15.07 24.42
C GLU A 47 -9.00 -15.84 23.41
N HIS A 48 -8.52 -16.99 22.90
CA HIS A 48 -9.14 -17.67 21.76
C HIS A 48 -9.40 -19.16 21.96
N GLY A 49 -8.92 -19.78 23.04
CA GLY A 49 -9.15 -21.20 23.33
C GLY A 49 -8.56 -22.17 22.30
N LEU A 50 -7.53 -21.76 21.56
CA LEU A 50 -7.00 -22.52 20.42
C LEU A 50 -6.28 -23.81 20.87
N ALA A 51 -5.51 -23.75 21.97
CA ALA A 51 -4.85 -24.94 22.51
C ALA A 51 -5.90 -25.96 23.00
N SER A 52 -6.96 -25.48 23.65
CA SER A 52 -8.12 -26.29 24.05
C SER A 52 -8.85 -26.92 22.87
N ALA A 53 -8.97 -26.22 21.74
CA ALA A 53 -9.55 -26.75 20.51
C ALA A 53 -8.70 -27.91 19.96
N ASP A 54 -7.38 -27.76 19.88
CA ASP A 54 -6.49 -28.82 19.40
C ASP A 54 -6.45 -30.03 20.33
N ILE A 55 -6.53 -29.82 21.65
CA ILE A 55 -6.74 -30.90 22.62
C ILE A 55 -8.02 -31.68 22.31
N GLN A 56 -9.11 -30.98 21.94
CA GLN A 56 -10.35 -31.63 21.56
C GLN A 56 -10.20 -32.40 20.24
N GLU A 57 -9.57 -31.83 19.22
CA GLU A 57 -9.31 -32.50 17.95
C GLU A 57 -8.53 -33.81 18.15
N MET A 58 -7.48 -33.76 18.96
CA MET A 58 -6.70 -34.94 19.33
C MET A 58 -7.54 -35.96 20.11
N THR A 59 -8.38 -35.52 21.04
CA THR A 59 -9.27 -36.42 21.79
C THR A 59 -10.22 -37.16 20.84
N GLU A 60 -10.80 -36.45 19.87
CA GLU A 60 -11.74 -37.02 18.89
C GLU A 60 -11.06 -37.95 17.88
N ALA A 61 -9.81 -37.67 17.51
CA ALA A 61 -9.01 -38.46 16.57
C ALA A 61 -8.23 -39.61 17.23
N PHE A 62 -8.28 -39.74 18.56
CA PHE A 62 -7.43 -40.65 19.31
C PHE A 62 -7.63 -42.12 18.90
N PRO A 63 -6.55 -42.85 18.53
CA PRO A 63 -6.69 -44.23 18.08
C PRO A 63 -6.83 -45.24 19.24
N GLU A 64 -7.84 -46.11 19.16
CA GLU A 64 -8.11 -47.14 20.18
C GLU A 64 -7.22 -48.41 20.08
N ASP A 65 -6.09 -48.36 19.37
CA ASP A 65 -5.30 -49.56 19.05
C ASP A 65 -4.19 -49.89 20.08
N GLY A 66 -3.87 -48.94 20.97
CA GLY A 66 -2.92 -49.06 22.06
C GLY A 66 -1.45 -48.90 21.69
N ASN A 67 -1.12 -48.46 20.46
CA ASN A 67 0.27 -48.25 20.02
C ASN A 67 0.73 -46.79 20.06
N LEU A 68 -0.18 -45.84 20.32
CA LEU A 68 0.13 -44.43 20.53
C LEU A 68 -0.08 -44.07 22.00
N GLN A 69 0.90 -43.38 22.58
CA GLN A 69 0.78 -42.66 23.85
C GLN A 69 0.99 -41.18 23.57
N VAL A 70 0.15 -40.32 24.12
CA VAL A 70 0.25 -38.87 23.96
C VAL A 70 0.44 -38.23 25.34
N TYR A 71 1.50 -37.44 25.48
CA TYR A 71 1.75 -36.61 26.66
C TYR A 71 1.71 -35.14 26.27
N VAL A 72 0.96 -34.35 27.01
CA VAL A 72 0.85 -32.89 26.83
C VAL A 72 1.42 -32.21 28.06
N MET A 73 2.45 -31.40 27.89
CA MET A 73 2.83 -30.40 28.88
C MET A 73 2.08 -29.11 28.57
N ALA A 74 1.17 -28.71 29.46
CA ALA A 74 0.35 -27.51 29.31
C ALA A 74 0.71 -26.47 30.38
N GLY A 75 1.00 -25.24 29.94
CA GLY A 75 1.37 -24.11 30.79
C GLY A 75 1.43 -22.81 30.01
N GLY A 76 1.88 -21.72 30.65
CA GLY A 76 2.21 -20.47 29.94
C GLY A 76 1.04 -19.59 29.51
N SER A 77 -0.20 -19.97 29.79
CA SER A 77 -1.41 -19.15 29.55
C SER A 77 -2.05 -18.64 30.86
N LEU A 78 -2.68 -17.47 30.81
CA LEU A 78 -3.43 -16.88 31.92
C LEU A 78 -4.76 -17.56 32.24
N ASP A 79 -5.40 -18.20 31.25
CA ASP A 79 -6.67 -18.95 31.40
C ASP A 79 -6.69 -20.16 30.45
N TRP A 80 -7.53 -21.16 30.71
CA TRP A 80 -7.70 -22.32 29.80
C TRP A 80 -9.17 -22.73 29.69
N GLU A 81 -9.70 -22.83 28.46
CA GLU A 81 -11.10 -23.21 28.22
C GLU A 81 -11.40 -24.65 28.60
N CYS A 82 -10.44 -25.56 28.40
CA CYS A 82 -10.57 -26.98 28.78
C CYS A 82 -10.46 -27.24 30.29
N GLY A 83 -10.28 -26.18 31.10
CA GLY A 83 -10.27 -26.26 32.57
C GLY A 83 -8.95 -26.74 33.17
N ILE A 84 -7.85 -26.63 32.43
CA ILE A 84 -6.49 -26.73 32.99
C ILE A 84 -6.26 -25.55 33.94
N GLU A 85 -5.62 -25.79 35.08
CA GLU A 85 -5.31 -24.71 36.01
C GLU A 85 -4.10 -23.91 35.49
N PRO A 86 -4.20 -22.57 35.37
CA PRO A 86 -3.10 -21.75 34.90
C PRO A 86 -1.83 -21.90 35.77
N GLY A 87 -0.69 -22.16 35.14
CA GLY A 87 0.55 -22.42 35.86
C GLY A 87 1.79 -22.57 34.97
N ASN A 88 2.89 -22.93 35.62
CA ASN A 88 4.24 -23.01 35.05
C ASN A 88 4.49 -24.24 34.15
N GLY A 89 3.48 -25.07 33.90
CA GLY A 89 3.61 -26.35 33.21
C GLY A 89 3.17 -27.53 34.08
N SER A 90 2.17 -28.27 33.61
CA SER A 90 1.75 -29.56 34.16
C SER A 90 1.68 -30.60 33.05
N VAL A 91 2.00 -31.85 33.38
CA VAL A 91 1.96 -32.96 32.41
C VAL A 91 0.64 -33.70 32.51
N TYR A 92 0.08 -34.02 31.35
CA TYR A 92 -1.14 -34.79 31.16
C TYR A 92 -0.87 -35.92 30.18
N SER A 93 -1.50 -37.07 30.39
CA SER A 93 -1.72 -38.04 29.33
C SER A 93 -3.04 -37.73 28.62
N LEU A 94 -3.11 -37.98 27.32
CA LEU A 94 -4.31 -37.78 26.51
C LEU A 94 -4.79 -39.14 25.96
N ASP A 95 -6.10 -39.37 26.03
CA ASP A 95 -6.79 -40.48 25.34
C ASP A 95 -8.15 -40.03 24.77
N ASN A 96 -9.00 -40.98 24.36
CA ASN A 96 -10.32 -40.71 23.80
C ASN A 96 -11.36 -40.18 24.81
N ASP A 97 -11.04 -40.16 26.11
CA ASP A 97 -11.84 -39.55 27.16
C ASP A 97 -11.32 -38.13 27.54
N GLY A 98 -10.20 -37.69 26.95
CA GLY A 98 -9.60 -36.36 27.13
C GLY A 98 -8.27 -36.39 27.91
N LEU A 99 -7.94 -35.26 28.56
CA LEU A 99 -6.72 -35.11 29.35
C LEU A 99 -6.86 -35.72 30.76
N HIS A 100 -5.81 -36.42 31.18
CA HIS A 100 -5.66 -37.00 32.51
C HIS A 100 -4.37 -36.49 33.16
N PRO A 101 -4.43 -35.86 34.34
CA PRO A 101 -3.23 -35.31 34.98
C PRO A 101 -2.28 -36.43 35.42
N GLU A 102 -0.98 -36.25 35.15
CA GLU A 102 0.06 -37.21 35.51
C GLU A 102 0.61 -36.94 36.93
N GLU A 103 0.30 -37.84 37.87
CA GLU A 103 0.85 -37.78 39.22
C GLU A 103 2.31 -38.23 39.24
N GLY A 104 3.25 -37.31 39.48
CA GLY A 104 4.66 -37.66 39.66
C GLY A 104 5.66 -36.73 38.98
N PHE A 105 5.20 -35.85 38.09
CA PHE A 105 6.01 -34.79 37.53
C PHE A 105 6.51 -33.84 38.65
N PRO A 106 7.81 -33.52 38.72
CA PRO A 106 8.35 -32.66 39.76
C PRO A 106 7.79 -31.24 39.62
N GLU A 107 7.53 -30.58 40.76
CA GLU A 107 7.20 -29.15 40.77
C GLU A 107 8.38 -28.36 40.20
N LEU A 108 8.15 -27.68 39.07
CA LEU A 108 9.12 -26.82 38.41
C LEU A 108 9.46 -25.68 39.36
N LYS A 109 10.75 -25.55 39.69
CA LYS A 109 11.23 -24.50 40.60
C LYS A 109 11.63 -23.29 39.79
N ALA A 110 11.43 -22.12 40.38
CA ALA A 110 12.03 -20.90 39.90
C ALA A 110 13.55 -21.06 39.74
N SER A 111 14.06 -20.72 38.56
CA SER A 111 15.50 -20.69 38.28
C SER A 111 16.17 -19.67 39.21
N ALA A 112 17.29 -20.04 39.83
CA ALA A 112 18.01 -19.16 40.75
C ALA A 112 19.06 -18.26 40.05
N ASP A 113 19.30 -18.47 38.75
CA ASP A 113 20.40 -17.85 38.00
C ASP A 113 19.92 -17.42 36.60
N MET A 114 19.15 -16.33 36.50
CA MET A 114 19.03 -15.51 35.28
C MET A 114 19.11 -14.03 35.72
N ASN A 115 20.01 -13.26 35.13
CA ASN A 115 20.45 -11.93 35.62
C ASN A 115 20.17 -10.81 34.61
N ASP A 116 19.25 -11.04 33.66
CA ASP A 116 18.93 -10.14 32.55
C ASP A 116 17.59 -9.39 32.72
N GLY A 117 16.70 -9.85 33.60
CA GLY A 117 15.46 -9.15 33.92
C GLY A 117 14.17 -9.93 33.65
N SER A 118 14.23 -11.16 33.12
CA SER A 118 13.06 -12.05 32.99
C SER A 118 12.58 -12.58 34.36
N ASP A 119 11.29 -12.90 34.48
CA ASP A 119 10.69 -13.44 35.71
C ASP A 119 11.34 -14.81 36.04
N PRO A 120 11.94 -15.00 37.23
CA PRO A 120 12.59 -16.24 37.62
C PRO A 120 11.65 -17.45 37.75
N SER A 121 10.34 -17.34 37.52
CA SER A 121 9.43 -18.49 37.54
C SER A 121 9.79 -19.50 36.45
N GLY A 122 9.94 -20.79 36.80
CA GLY A 122 10.21 -21.86 35.81
C GLY A 122 9.01 -22.11 34.90
N GLY A 123 8.73 -21.16 34.00
CA GLY A 123 7.66 -21.19 33.01
C GLY A 123 8.06 -21.96 31.75
N MET A 124 7.24 -21.83 30.72
CA MET A 124 7.35 -22.56 29.46
C MET A 124 8.51 -22.06 28.58
N GLY A 125 8.95 -20.82 28.74
CA GLY A 125 10.15 -20.27 28.11
C GLY A 125 11.48 -20.80 28.68
N ASN A 126 11.46 -21.53 29.81
CA ASN A 126 12.67 -22.00 30.48
C ASN A 126 13.17 -23.35 29.91
N PRO A 127 14.45 -23.48 29.51
CA PRO A 127 14.99 -24.74 28.98
C PRO A 127 14.93 -25.91 29.97
N GLU A 128 15.03 -25.67 31.28
CA GLU A 128 14.93 -26.73 32.31
C GLU A 128 13.53 -27.35 32.36
N THR A 129 12.48 -26.58 32.04
CA THR A 129 11.11 -27.06 31.96
C THR A 129 10.97 -28.08 30.84
N LEU A 130 11.45 -27.74 29.64
CA LEU A 130 11.48 -28.64 28.49
C LEU A 130 12.31 -29.89 28.76
N THR A 131 13.53 -29.76 29.31
CA THR A 131 14.36 -30.93 29.67
C THR A 131 13.62 -31.84 30.65
N SER A 132 12.99 -31.28 31.69
CA SER A 132 12.26 -32.06 32.69
C SER A 132 11.09 -32.82 32.07
N PHE A 133 10.37 -32.21 31.12
CA PHE A 133 9.28 -32.86 30.40
C PHE A 133 9.77 -34.04 29.56
N LEU A 134 10.84 -33.84 28.80
CA LEU A 134 11.43 -34.90 27.99
C LEU A 134 11.94 -36.05 28.85
N ASP A 135 12.67 -35.74 29.94
CA ASP A 135 13.12 -36.74 30.92
C ASP A 135 11.94 -37.56 31.47
N TYR A 136 10.86 -36.88 31.87
CA TYR A 136 9.66 -37.54 32.39
C TYR A 136 9.08 -38.54 31.39
N CYS A 137 8.87 -38.12 30.14
CA CYS A 137 8.26 -38.95 29.10
C CYS A 137 9.10 -40.19 28.76
N TYR A 138 10.43 -40.04 28.66
CA TYR A 138 11.36 -41.16 28.47
C TYR A 138 11.47 -42.05 29.71
N GLU A 139 11.29 -41.53 30.92
CA GLU A 139 11.26 -42.36 32.14
C GLU A 139 9.97 -43.18 32.27
N GLN A 140 8.83 -42.66 31.80
CA GLN A 140 7.54 -43.35 31.87
C GLN A 140 7.37 -44.45 30.80
N THR A 141 8.12 -44.38 29.70
CA THR A 141 7.88 -45.20 28.50
C THR A 141 9.15 -45.89 28.00
N ASP A 142 8.99 -46.98 27.25
CA ASP A 142 10.07 -47.68 26.53
C ASP A 142 9.60 -47.87 25.08
N ALA A 143 9.36 -46.75 24.40
CA ALA A 143 8.75 -46.72 23.08
C ALA A 143 9.78 -46.92 21.96
N ASP A 144 9.32 -47.39 20.80
CA ASP A 144 10.20 -47.57 19.64
C ASP A 144 10.46 -46.26 18.89
N ASN A 145 9.62 -45.24 19.10
CA ASN A 145 9.70 -43.94 18.46
C ASN A 145 9.17 -42.83 19.38
N TYR A 146 9.86 -41.69 19.42
CA TYR A 146 9.47 -40.50 20.16
C TYR A 146 9.32 -39.33 19.19
N MET A 147 8.24 -38.58 19.31
CA MET A 147 7.97 -37.37 18.55
C MET A 147 7.72 -36.21 19.51
N LEU A 148 8.13 -35.00 19.13
CA LEU A 148 7.93 -33.78 19.91
C LEU A 148 7.28 -32.72 19.03
N ILE A 149 6.22 -32.08 19.50
CA ILE A 149 5.60 -30.92 18.86
C ILE A 149 5.65 -29.74 19.84
N PHE A 150 6.14 -28.60 19.36
CA PHE A 150 5.99 -27.30 20.02
C PHE A 150 4.74 -26.63 19.47
N TRP A 151 3.85 -26.20 20.36
CA TRP A 151 2.63 -25.48 20.02
C TRP A 151 2.69 -24.13 20.73
N ASP A 152 2.73 -23.03 19.95
CA ASP A 152 2.55 -21.64 20.36
C ASP A 152 2.84 -20.67 19.19
N HIS A 153 3.06 -19.38 19.49
CA HIS A 153 3.84 -18.44 18.69
C HIS A 153 5.26 -18.93 18.38
N GLY A 154 5.75 -18.47 17.24
CA GLY A 154 7.12 -18.67 16.78
C GLY A 154 7.64 -17.40 16.13
N ASN A 155 8.93 -17.18 16.22
CA ASN A 155 9.57 -15.97 15.71
C ASN A 155 10.91 -16.30 15.04
N GLY A 156 10.95 -17.46 14.40
CA GLY A 156 12.08 -17.97 13.63
C GLY A 156 13.38 -18.07 14.43
N PRO A 157 14.55 -18.06 13.76
CA PRO A 157 15.83 -18.24 14.43
C PRO A 157 16.21 -17.08 15.37
N MET A 158 15.60 -15.91 15.22
CA MET A 158 15.89 -14.72 16.03
C MET A 158 15.08 -14.66 17.33
N GLY A 159 13.80 -15.03 17.27
CA GLY A 159 12.88 -14.91 18.39
C GLY A 159 12.39 -16.24 18.97
N GLY A 160 12.81 -17.39 18.45
CA GLY A 160 12.54 -18.68 19.10
C GLY A 160 11.07 -19.11 19.05
N VAL A 161 10.62 -19.86 20.06
CA VAL A 161 9.28 -20.49 20.12
C VAL A 161 8.77 -20.55 21.56
N CYS A 162 7.45 -20.71 21.74
CA CYS A 162 6.78 -20.88 23.04
C CYS A 162 6.85 -19.63 23.96
N PHE A 163 6.09 -18.60 23.62
CA PHE A 163 5.96 -17.33 24.32
C PHE A 163 4.99 -17.44 25.51
N ASP A 164 5.54 -17.44 26.71
CA ASP A 164 4.82 -17.60 27.97
C ASP A 164 4.20 -16.27 28.42
N GLU A 165 2.90 -16.10 28.17
CA GLU A 165 2.08 -14.95 28.57
C GLU A 165 2.16 -14.66 30.08
N ARG A 166 2.36 -15.69 30.92
CA ARG A 166 2.47 -15.51 32.38
C ARG A 166 3.81 -14.95 32.82
N SER A 167 4.80 -14.99 31.94
CA SER A 167 6.20 -14.68 32.22
C SER A 167 6.71 -13.50 31.38
N ASP A 168 5.84 -12.51 31.12
CA ASP A 168 6.16 -11.31 30.31
C ASP A 168 6.58 -11.66 28.88
N MET A 169 5.89 -12.65 28.29
CA MET A 169 6.16 -13.20 26.96
C MET A 169 7.58 -13.78 26.81
N ASP A 170 8.17 -14.29 27.90
CA ASP A 170 9.43 -15.06 27.85
C ASP A 170 9.29 -16.29 26.94
N TYR A 171 10.35 -16.66 26.22
CA TYR A 171 10.28 -17.69 25.17
C TYR A 171 11.55 -18.54 25.11
N LEU A 172 11.44 -19.75 24.55
CA LEU A 172 12.60 -20.58 24.30
C LEU A 172 13.39 -20.01 23.13
N THR A 173 14.52 -19.38 23.41
CA THR A 173 15.50 -19.04 22.37
C THR A 173 16.00 -20.31 21.69
N LEU A 174 16.53 -20.19 20.46
CA LEU A 174 17.09 -21.35 19.75
C LEU A 174 18.25 -22.00 20.52
N GLU A 175 19.00 -21.20 21.29
CA GLU A 175 20.12 -21.65 22.12
C GLU A 175 19.63 -22.47 23.31
N GLU A 176 18.59 -22.00 23.98
CA GLU A 176 17.95 -22.67 25.11
C GLU A 176 17.24 -23.95 24.67
N LEU A 177 16.52 -23.91 23.55
CA LEU A 177 15.93 -25.11 22.91
C LEU A 177 17.02 -26.15 22.62
N THR A 178 18.12 -25.75 21.98
CA THR A 178 19.24 -26.64 21.68
C THR A 178 19.84 -27.23 22.95
N GLN A 179 20.02 -26.40 23.99
CA GLN A 179 20.57 -26.83 25.26
C GLN A 179 19.63 -27.81 25.97
N ALA A 180 18.31 -27.58 25.95
CA ALA A 180 17.32 -28.45 26.55
C ALA A 180 17.27 -29.84 25.88
N LEU A 181 17.31 -29.89 24.54
CA LEU A 181 17.36 -31.14 23.76
C LEU A 181 18.68 -31.90 23.97
N LYS A 182 19.78 -31.17 24.17
CA LYS A 182 21.10 -31.74 24.47
C LYS A 182 21.19 -32.36 25.86
N ASP A 183 20.52 -31.75 26.83
CA ASP A 183 20.52 -32.20 28.21
C ASP A 183 19.48 -33.28 28.49
N SER A 184 18.57 -33.55 27.54
CA SER A 184 17.57 -34.60 27.61
C SER A 184 18.03 -35.92 26.95
N PRO A 185 17.25 -37.01 27.04
CA PRO A 185 17.61 -38.30 26.46
C PRO A 185 17.73 -38.25 24.92
N CYS A 186 17.12 -37.24 24.29
CA CYS A 186 17.14 -37.01 22.84
C CYS A 186 18.57 -36.87 22.28
N ALA A 187 19.54 -36.45 23.09
CA ALA A 187 20.96 -36.41 22.71
C ALA A 187 21.58 -37.78 22.39
N SER A 188 20.98 -38.86 22.90
CA SER A 188 21.43 -40.23 22.66
C SER A 188 20.40 -41.10 21.93
N GLU A 189 19.13 -40.75 22.05
CA GLU A 189 17.99 -41.43 21.45
C GLU A 189 17.17 -40.41 20.66
N LYS A 190 17.59 -40.15 19.41
CA LYS A 190 16.97 -39.15 18.53
C LYS A 190 15.45 -39.33 18.50
N LEU A 191 14.75 -38.21 18.50
CA LEU A 191 13.35 -38.13 18.13
C LEU A 191 13.18 -38.58 16.68
N GLY A 192 12.12 -39.30 16.38
CA GLY A 192 11.75 -39.57 15.00
C GLY A 192 11.29 -38.30 14.27
N LEU A 193 10.60 -37.40 14.97
CA LEU A 193 10.09 -36.15 14.41
C LEU A 193 10.10 -35.05 15.48
N ILE A 194 10.52 -33.85 15.08
CA ILE A 194 10.31 -32.61 15.83
C ILE A 194 9.43 -31.68 14.98
N GLY A 195 8.34 -31.20 15.55
CA GLY A 195 7.37 -30.34 14.88
C GLY A 195 7.27 -28.99 15.55
N PHE A 196 7.06 -27.95 14.74
CA PHE A 196 6.81 -26.59 15.20
C PHE A 196 5.48 -26.13 14.63
N ASP A 197 4.41 -26.30 15.41
CA ASP A 197 3.09 -25.68 15.18
C ASP A 197 3.16 -24.21 15.63
N ALA A 198 4.03 -23.49 14.92
CA ALA A 198 4.53 -22.18 15.29
C ALA A 198 5.13 -21.45 14.07
N CYS A 199 4.93 -20.13 14.05
CA CYS A 199 5.30 -19.27 12.93
C CYS A 199 6.83 -19.25 12.65
N LEU A 200 7.21 -19.18 11.37
CA LEU A 200 8.58 -18.86 10.91
C LEU A 200 9.68 -19.87 11.29
N MET A 201 9.34 -21.05 11.79
CA MET A 201 10.32 -22.03 12.29
C MET A 201 11.03 -22.83 11.20
N SER A 202 10.61 -22.74 9.92
CA SER A 202 11.28 -23.42 8.81
C SER A 202 12.46 -22.60 8.27
N SER A 203 13.61 -22.73 8.95
CA SER A 203 14.86 -22.12 8.52
C SER A 203 16.04 -23.08 8.66
N ILE A 204 17.11 -22.87 7.89
CA ILE A 204 18.32 -23.70 7.94
C ILE A 204 18.99 -23.63 9.32
N GLU A 205 18.88 -22.50 10.01
CA GLU A 205 19.41 -22.28 11.36
C GLU A 205 18.67 -23.12 12.39
N VAL A 206 17.32 -23.13 12.35
CA VAL A 206 16.51 -23.98 13.23
C VAL A 206 16.74 -25.46 12.91
N ALA A 207 16.75 -25.82 11.61
CA ALA A 207 17.02 -27.18 11.18
C ALA A 207 18.40 -27.68 11.67
N ALA A 208 19.44 -26.85 11.57
CA ALA A 208 20.78 -27.17 12.04
C ALA A 208 20.84 -27.38 13.56
N ALA A 209 20.12 -26.55 14.33
CA ALA A 209 20.05 -26.63 15.79
C ALA A 209 19.43 -27.94 16.28
N VAL A 210 18.38 -28.43 15.60
CA VAL A 210 17.64 -29.65 16.00
C VAL A 210 18.11 -30.94 15.33
N ALA A 211 18.86 -30.86 14.23
CA ALA A 211 19.36 -32.02 13.47
C ALA A 211 20.13 -33.08 14.30
N PRO A 212 20.88 -32.72 15.36
CA PRO A 212 21.50 -33.72 16.22
C PRO A 212 20.51 -34.56 17.03
N TYR A 213 19.28 -34.08 17.24
CA TYR A 213 18.31 -34.62 18.21
C TYR A 213 17.06 -35.22 17.56
N ALA A 214 16.86 -35.03 16.26
CA ALA A 214 15.72 -35.57 15.53
C ALA A 214 16.11 -36.13 14.14
N GLU A 215 15.24 -36.96 13.55
CA GLU A 215 15.38 -37.48 12.17
C GLU A 215 14.67 -36.57 11.15
N TYR A 216 13.48 -36.05 11.49
CA TYR A 216 12.70 -35.15 10.62
C TYR A 216 12.23 -33.91 11.38
N MET A 217 12.13 -32.78 10.68
CA MET A 217 11.52 -31.55 11.17
C MET A 217 10.27 -31.20 10.35
N VAL A 218 9.19 -30.75 11.00
CA VAL A 218 8.04 -30.15 10.32
C VAL A 218 7.86 -28.71 10.80
N ALA A 219 7.87 -27.75 9.88
CA ALA A 219 7.78 -26.33 10.20
C ALA A 219 7.33 -25.49 9.00
N SER A 220 6.86 -24.26 9.25
CA SER A 220 6.44 -23.28 8.24
C SER A 220 7.50 -22.18 8.01
N GLU A 221 7.67 -21.75 6.75
CA GLU A 221 8.48 -20.57 6.42
C GLU A 221 7.75 -19.27 6.78
N GLU A 222 6.42 -19.30 6.77
CA GLU A 222 5.54 -18.16 7.01
C GLU A 222 4.84 -18.27 8.37
N PRO A 223 4.16 -17.21 8.83
CA PRO A 223 3.19 -17.33 9.91
C PRO A 223 2.15 -18.41 9.59
N GLU A 224 1.76 -19.18 10.60
CA GLU A 224 0.73 -20.21 10.47
C GLU A 224 -0.64 -19.64 10.89
N PRO A 225 -1.76 -20.09 10.30
CA PRO A 225 -3.09 -19.72 10.78
C PRO A 225 -3.38 -20.21 12.21
N ALA A 226 -4.37 -19.62 12.87
CA ALA A 226 -4.66 -19.77 14.30
C ALA A 226 -5.00 -21.15 14.72
N ASN A 227 -5.80 -21.81 13.89
CA ASN A 227 -6.22 -23.16 14.19
C ASN A 227 -5.04 -24.15 14.09
N GLY A 228 -3.82 -23.69 13.76
CA GLY A 228 -2.61 -24.50 13.79
C GLY A 228 -2.68 -25.67 12.83
N TRP A 229 -2.19 -26.82 13.28
CA TRP A 229 -2.21 -28.04 12.50
C TRP A 229 -3.53 -28.79 12.64
N ASP A 230 -3.99 -29.47 11.58
CA ASP A 230 -5.09 -30.43 11.69
C ASP A 230 -4.62 -31.68 12.45
N TYR A 231 -4.91 -31.76 13.75
CA TYR A 231 -4.45 -32.84 14.64
C TYR A 231 -5.11 -34.20 14.36
N SER A 232 -6.04 -34.30 13.41
CA SER A 232 -6.61 -35.59 13.00
C SER A 232 -5.56 -36.57 12.44
N PHE A 233 -4.37 -36.07 12.09
CA PHE A 233 -3.23 -36.88 11.66
C PHE A 233 -2.86 -37.98 12.68
N ILE A 234 -3.11 -37.77 13.98
CA ILE A 234 -2.74 -38.74 15.03
C ILE A 234 -3.45 -40.08 14.86
N SER A 235 -4.64 -40.08 14.25
CA SER A 235 -5.40 -41.30 13.93
C SER A 235 -4.66 -42.21 12.94
N GLY A 236 -3.72 -41.63 12.18
CA GLY A 236 -2.89 -42.30 11.18
C GLY A 236 -1.51 -42.71 11.68
N ILE A 237 -1.11 -42.36 12.91
CA ILE A 237 0.17 -42.77 13.52
C ILE A 237 0.21 -44.29 13.78
N PRO A 238 -0.86 -44.93 14.30
CA PRO A 238 -0.81 -46.37 14.51
C PRO A 238 -0.87 -47.15 13.19
N GLY A 239 0.14 -47.98 12.93
CA GLY A 239 0.21 -48.77 11.69
C GLY A 239 1.58 -48.93 11.05
N ASP A 240 2.65 -48.49 11.73
CA ASP A 240 4.04 -48.43 11.21
C ASP A 240 4.28 -47.42 10.06
N PRO A 241 3.71 -46.19 10.08
CA PRO A 241 4.27 -45.13 9.26
C PRO A 241 5.65 -44.76 9.81
N SER A 242 6.65 -44.60 8.94
CA SER A 242 7.91 -43.97 9.34
C SER A 242 7.64 -42.54 9.86
N SER A 243 8.60 -41.96 10.58
CA SER A 243 8.52 -40.55 10.98
C SER A 243 8.37 -39.63 9.76
N GLU A 244 9.02 -39.96 8.64
CA GLU A 244 8.82 -39.32 7.33
C GLU A 244 7.36 -39.35 6.87
N GLU A 245 6.70 -40.51 6.92
CA GLU A 245 5.30 -40.65 6.51
C GLU A 245 4.35 -39.88 7.45
N THR A 246 4.71 -39.78 8.73
CA THR A 246 3.96 -38.96 9.71
C THR A 246 4.13 -37.47 9.40
N GLY A 247 5.36 -36.99 9.17
CA GLY A 247 5.61 -35.61 8.77
C GLY A 247 4.95 -35.24 7.45
N SER A 248 5.02 -36.11 6.44
CA SER A 248 4.31 -35.93 5.16
C SER A 248 2.79 -35.87 5.35
N ARG A 249 2.23 -36.63 6.31
CA ARG A 249 0.80 -36.57 6.63
C ARG A 249 0.42 -35.21 7.22
N ILE A 250 1.19 -34.72 8.20
CA ILE A 250 0.98 -33.41 8.83
C ILE A 250 0.97 -32.31 7.76
N VAL A 251 1.99 -32.27 6.89
CA VAL A 251 2.09 -31.30 5.79
C VAL A 251 0.88 -31.33 4.86
N LYS A 252 0.40 -32.52 4.51
CA LYS A 252 -0.76 -32.69 3.63
C LYS A 252 -2.07 -32.29 4.30
N THR A 253 -2.32 -32.71 5.53
CA THR A 253 -3.57 -32.38 6.23
C THR A 253 -3.66 -30.88 6.50
N TYR A 254 -2.55 -30.24 6.87
CA TYR A 254 -2.44 -28.78 6.98
C TYR A 254 -2.72 -28.07 5.65
N GLY A 255 -2.10 -28.51 4.55
CA GLY A 255 -2.38 -27.94 3.23
C GLY A 255 -3.85 -28.08 2.80
N ASP A 256 -4.44 -29.24 3.07
CA ASP A 256 -5.83 -29.53 2.72
C ASP A 256 -6.83 -28.73 3.59
N SER A 257 -6.56 -28.56 4.90
CA SER A 257 -7.43 -27.85 5.85
C SER A 257 -7.58 -26.37 5.49
N TYR A 258 -6.53 -25.75 4.93
CA TYR A 258 -6.50 -24.33 4.56
C TYR A 258 -6.70 -24.04 3.08
N SER A 259 -7.05 -25.05 2.27
CA SER A 259 -7.22 -24.91 0.84
C SER A 259 -8.23 -23.79 0.45
N GLY A 260 -7.69 -22.67 -0.02
CA GLY A 260 -8.47 -21.52 -0.52
C GLY A 260 -8.93 -20.50 0.53
N SER A 261 -8.46 -20.57 1.78
CA SER A 261 -8.95 -19.73 2.88
C SER A 261 -7.97 -18.67 3.40
N PHE A 262 -6.68 -18.76 3.06
CA PHE A 262 -5.63 -17.85 3.55
C PHE A 262 -4.69 -17.39 2.42
N SER A 263 -4.04 -16.24 2.61
CA SER A 263 -3.05 -15.61 1.72
C SER A 263 -1.75 -16.41 1.57
N SER A 264 -1.33 -17.04 2.66
CA SER A 264 -0.08 -17.76 2.79
C SER A 264 -0.29 -18.95 3.72
N VAL A 265 -0.04 -20.13 3.19
CA VAL A 265 -0.10 -21.40 3.90
C VAL A 265 1.13 -22.13 3.43
N THR A 266 2.11 -22.35 4.31
CA THR A 266 3.33 -23.08 3.99
C THR A 266 3.60 -24.11 5.08
N LEU A 267 3.98 -25.34 4.71
CA LEU A 267 4.52 -26.31 5.67
C LEU A 267 5.42 -27.29 4.95
N ALA A 268 6.60 -27.55 5.52
CA ALA A 268 7.59 -28.45 4.95
C ALA A 268 7.97 -29.56 5.94
N CYS A 269 8.20 -30.77 5.42
CA CYS A 269 8.82 -31.87 6.13
C CYS A 269 10.27 -32.02 5.65
N ILE A 270 11.22 -31.85 6.56
CA ILE A 270 12.66 -31.72 6.29
C ILE A 270 13.41 -32.93 6.86
N ASP A 271 14.21 -33.60 6.02
CA ASP A 271 15.13 -34.69 6.41
C ASP A 271 16.38 -34.09 7.08
N LEU A 272 16.46 -34.22 8.41
CA LEU A 272 17.51 -33.62 9.22
C LEU A 272 18.87 -34.31 9.05
N ASP A 273 18.90 -35.58 8.61
CA ASP A 273 20.16 -36.28 8.33
C ASP A 273 20.86 -35.73 7.08
N ARG A 274 20.17 -34.90 6.27
CA ARG A 274 20.73 -34.22 5.08
C ARG A 274 21.25 -32.82 5.36
N ILE A 275 20.91 -32.23 6.51
CA ILE A 275 21.28 -30.86 6.85
C ILE A 275 22.79 -30.66 6.88
N ALA A 276 23.56 -31.64 7.37
CA ALA A 276 25.02 -31.55 7.36
C ALA A 276 25.60 -31.40 5.93
N ALA A 277 25.07 -32.13 4.96
CA ALA A 277 25.50 -32.05 3.57
C ALA A 277 25.07 -30.73 2.91
N LEU A 278 23.88 -30.22 3.24
CA LEU A 278 23.43 -28.91 2.80
C LEU A 278 24.31 -27.79 3.37
N LEU A 279 24.64 -27.84 4.66
CA LEU A 279 25.53 -26.87 5.32
C LEU A 279 26.94 -26.88 4.71
N GLU A 280 27.49 -28.06 4.39
CA GLU A 280 28.78 -28.16 3.68
C GLU A 280 28.72 -27.53 2.28
N ALA A 281 27.67 -27.82 1.51
CA ALA A 281 27.50 -27.25 0.17
C ALA A 281 27.25 -25.73 0.21
N LEU A 282 26.47 -25.26 1.17
CA LEU A 282 26.19 -23.84 1.40
C LEU A 282 27.46 -23.10 1.82
N ALA A 283 28.25 -23.66 2.73
CA ALA A 283 29.54 -23.11 3.12
C ALA A 283 30.50 -22.97 1.93
N ALA A 284 30.60 -23.99 1.07
CA ALA A 284 31.42 -23.93 -0.14
C ALA A 284 30.91 -22.89 -1.16
N PHE A 285 29.59 -22.74 -1.29
CA PHE A 285 28.98 -21.70 -2.11
C PHE A 285 29.32 -20.30 -1.57
N PHE A 286 29.16 -20.06 -0.27
CA PHE A 286 29.50 -18.78 0.36
C PHE A 286 31.01 -18.47 0.34
N ASP A 287 31.89 -19.47 0.44
CA ASP A 287 33.34 -19.27 0.24
C ASP A 287 33.62 -18.80 -1.20
N THR A 288 32.91 -19.36 -2.19
CA THR A 288 33.02 -18.93 -3.59
C THR A 288 32.53 -17.49 -3.77
N VAL A 289 31.36 -17.14 -3.22
CA VAL A 289 30.84 -15.76 -3.23
C VAL A 289 31.83 -14.80 -2.56
N SER A 290 32.37 -15.18 -1.40
CA SER A 290 33.32 -14.36 -0.63
C SER A 290 34.66 -14.12 -1.36
N ALA A 291 35.02 -15.00 -2.30
CA ALA A 291 36.24 -14.87 -3.08
C ALA A 291 36.14 -13.86 -4.24
N GLU A 292 34.92 -13.46 -4.62
CA GLU A 292 34.68 -12.44 -5.64
C GLU A 292 35.05 -11.04 -5.14
N GLU A 293 35.57 -10.20 -6.03
CA GLU A 293 35.94 -8.81 -5.71
C GLU A 293 34.73 -7.99 -5.27
N ASP A 294 33.57 -8.28 -5.88
CA ASP A 294 32.29 -7.61 -5.65
C ASP A 294 31.36 -8.43 -4.73
N SER A 295 31.92 -9.28 -3.85
CA SER A 295 31.16 -10.22 -3.00
C SER A 295 30.02 -9.58 -2.20
N TYR A 296 30.23 -8.38 -1.65
CA TYR A 296 29.19 -7.63 -0.96
C TYR A 296 28.11 -7.09 -1.89
N GLU A 297 28.46 -6.72 -3.12
CA GLU A 297 27.50 -6.29 -4.13
C GLU A 297 26.58 -7.45 -4.53
N ILE A 298 27.16 -8.65 -4.69
CA ILE A 298 26.42 -9.89 -4.94
C ILE A 298 25.46 -10.16 -3.77
N TYR A 299 25.94 -10.05 -2.53
CA TYR A 299 25.12 -10.22 -1.32
C TYR A 299 23.94 -9.25 -1.27
N SER A 300 24.20 -7.94 -1.35
CA SER A 300 23.17 -6.90 -1.23
C SER A 300 22.16 -6.95 -2.37
N SER A 301 22.61 -7.14 -3.61
CA SER A 301 21.71 -7.30 -4.76
C SER A 301 20.85 -8.56 -4.66
N ALA A 302 21.40 -9.65 -4.11
CA ALA A 302 20.64 -10.86 -3.88
C ALA A 302 19.56 -10.65 -2.81
N CYS A 303 19.87 -10.05 -1.66
CA CYS A 303 18.88 -9.71 -0.64
C CYS A 303 17.72 -8.87 -1.21
N VAL A 304 18.00 -7.90 -2.08
CA VAL A 304 16.96 -7.08 -2.72
C VAL A 304 16.12 -7.88 -3.72
N GLY A 305 16.74 -8.79 -4.47
CA GLY A 305 16.06 -9.58 -5.52
C GLY A 305 15.38 -10.86 -5.04
N SER A 306 15.59 -11.26 -3.79
CA SER A 306 15.11 -12.54 -3.27
C SER A 306 13.72 -12.46 -2.66
N VAL A 307 13.03 -13.61 -2.70
CA VAL A 307 11.74 -13.79 -2.05
C VAL A 307 11.96 -13.81 -0.54
N ARG A 308 11.12 -13.08 0.19
CA ARG A 308 11.15 -13.00 1.65
C ARG A 308 10.02 -13.82 2.26
N ALA A 309 10.34 -14.44 3.38
CA ALA A 309 9.35 -14.99 4.30
C ALA A 309 8.73 -13.85 5.15
N ALA A 310 7.59 -14.12 5.79
CA ALA A 310 6.83 -13.17 6.63
C ALA A 310 6.36 -11.93 5.86
N ARG A 311 5.59 -12.13 4.78
CA ARG A 311 5.09 -11.06 3.89
C ARG A 311 4.43 -9.91 4.64
N SER A 312 3.79 -10.17 5.76
CA SER A 312 3.00 -9.19 6.50
C SER A 312 3.88 -8.27 7.38
N VAL A 313 5.05 -8.70 7.89
CA VAL A 313 6.00 -7.87 8.68
C VAL A 313 7.39 -7.95 8.04
N PRO A 314 7.51 -7.47 6.80
CA PRO A 314 8.66 -7.80 5.98
C PRO A 314 9.97 -7.34 6.64
N PHE A 315 10.00 -6.24 7.41
CA PHE A 315 11.25 -5.62 7.83
C PHE A 315 11.87 -6.16 9.13
N ASP A 316 11.16 -6.99 9.91
CA ASP A 316 11.61 -7.30 11.27
C ASP A 316 12.48 -8.56 11.34
N TYR A 317 12.31 -9.51 10.42
CA TYR A 317 12.91 -10.86 10.56
C TYR A 317 14.06 -11.20 9.62
N ASP A 318 14.11 -10.62 8.41
CA ASP A 318 15.16 -10.90 7.40
C ASP A 318 15.41 -12.39 7.12
N ILE A 319 14.31 -13.15 7.07
CA ILE A 319 14.32 -14.53 6.60
C ILE A 319 13.96 -14.51 5.10
N PHE A 320 14.84 -15.09 4.29
CA PHE A 320 14.68 -15.19 2.84
C PHE A 320 14.44 -16.64 2.45
N ASP A 321 13.69 -16.87 1.38
CA ASP A 321 13.65 -18.19 0.74
C ASP A 321 15.06 -18.57 0.31
N MET A 322 15.59 -19.66 0.86
CA MET A 322 17.00 -20.01 0.70
C MET A 322 17.35 -20.31 -0.76
N LYS A 323 16.44 -20.97 -1.49
CA LYS A 323 16.63 -21.27 -2.91
C LYS A 323 16.69 -20.00 -3.74
N SER A 324 15.77 -19.06 -3.51
CA SER A 324 15.72 -17.75 -4.15
C SER A 324 16.99 -16.95 -3.89
N LEU A 325 17.48 -16.92 -2.65
CA LEU A 325 18.74 -16.24 -2.30
C LEU A 325 19.95 -16.79 -3.05
N ILE A 326 20.11 -18.11 -3.06
CA ILE A 326 21.20 -18.77 -3.78
C ILE A 326 21.13 -18.47 -5.28
N LEU A 327 19.94 -18.55 -5.88
CA LEU A 327 19.74 -18.30 -7.30
C LEU A 327 20.07 -16.85 -7.67
N GLN A 328 19.64 -15.87 -6.85
CA GLN A 328 19.97 -14.46 -7.06
C GLN A 328 21.48 -14.22 -6.95
N MET A 329 22.15 -14.72 -5.90
CA MET A 329 23.61 -14.60 -5.77
C MET A 329 24.35 -15.20 -6.97
N SER A 330 23.84 -16.31 -7.50
CA SER A 330 24.41 -16.98 -8.67
C SER A 330 24.23 -16.21 -9.95
N GLU A 331 23.06 -15.58 -10.15
CA GLU A 331 22.77 -14.76 -11.31
C GLU A 331 23.63 -13.49 -11.33
N TYR A 332 23.73 -12.79 -10.20
CA TYR A 332 24.55 -11.59 -10.08
C TYR A 332 26.05 -11.88 -10.16
N GLY A 333 26.52 -12.93 -9.48
CA GLY A 333 27.95 -13.28 -9.41
C GLY A 333 28.45 -14.17 -10.54
N GLU A 334 27.58 -14.67 -11.42
CA GLU A 334 27.90 -15.76 -12.37
C GLU A 334 28.49 -17.02 -11.69
N ILE A 335 27.99 -17.35 -10.49
CA ILE A 335 28.50 -18.44 -9.63
C ILE A 335 27.71 -19.74 -9.86
N ASP A 336 28.40 -20.89 -9.90
CA ASP A 336 27.74 -22.20 -10.01
C ASP A 336 27.05 -22.57 -8.68
N ASN A 337 25.76 -22.86 -8.75
CA ASN A 337 24.95 -23.28 -7.60
C ASN A 337 24.51 -24.75 -7.65
N THR A 338 24.97 -25.52 -8.64
CA THR A 338 24.45 -26.87 -8.90
C THR A 338 24.52 -27.76 -7.66
N GLU A 339 25.64 -27.74 -6.93
CA GLU A 339 25.84 -28.57 -5.75
C GLU A 339 24.94 -28.17 -4.58
N VAL A 340 24.87 -26.88 -4.25
CA VAL A 340 24.06 -26.38 -3.13
C VAL A 340 22.56 -26.51 -3.41
N ILE A 341 22.09 -26.24 -4.63
CA ILE A 341 20.68 -26.44 -5.01
C ILE A 341 20.32 -27.93 -4.99
N THR A 342 21.22 -28.81 -5.45
CA THR A 342 20.99 -30.25 -5.35
C THR A 342 20.93 -30.70 -3.89
N ALA A 343 21.81 -30.19 -3.03
CA ALA A 343 21.78 -30.51 -1.61
C ALA A 343 20.47 -30.02 -0.97
N TYR A 344 20.02 -28.80 -1.29
CA TYR A 344 18.76 -28.21 -0.86
C TYR A 344 17.56 -29.07 -1.25
N GLU A 345 17.44 -29.44 -2.53
CA GLU A 345 16.30 -30.23 -3.01
C GLU A 345 16.22 -31.63 -2.37
N ASN A 346 17.33 -32.14 -1.82
CA ASN A 346 17.35 -33.43 -1.12
C ASN A 346 16.94 -33.34 0.35
N VAL A 347 16.80 -32.14 0.94
CA VAL A 347 16.36 -32.00 2.34
C VAL A 347 14.84 -31.97 2.47
N ILE A 348 14.12 -31.46 1.46
CA ILE A 348 12.65 -31.35 1.50
C ILE A 348 12.01 -32.66 1.04
N THR A 349 11.31 -33.35 1.95
CA THR A 349 10.63 -34.62 1.67
C THR A 349 9.16 -34.45 1.29
N GLU A 350 8.50 -33.45 1.88
CA GLU A 350 7.14 -33.03 1.55
C GLU A 350 7.05 -31.51 1.73
N TYR A 351 6.29 -30.85 0.88
CA TYR A 351 6.04 -29.41 0.97
C TYR A 351 4.64 -29.11 0.46
N SER A 352 3.88 -28.37 1.26
CA SER A 352 2.58 -27.83 0.88
C SER A 352 2.65 -26.32 0.92
N SER A 353 2.24 -25.68 -0.17
CA SER A 353 2.14 -24.23 -0.23
C SER A 353 1.09 -23.73 -1.21
N ASN A 354 0.40 -22.65 -0.85
CA ASN A 354 -0.43 -21.85 -1.77
C ASN A 354 0.37 -20.70 -2.42
N ARG A 355 1.67 -20.60 -2.12
CA ARG A 355 2.64 -19.66 -2.68
C ARG A 355 3.63 -20.38 -3.59
N ASP A 356 3.75 -19.92 -4.83
CA ASP A 356 4.63 -20.50 -5.84
C ASP A 356 6.05 -19.91 -5.83
N ASP A 357 6.27 -18.86 -5.05
CA ASP A 357 7.54 -18.13 -4.89
C ASP A 357 8.39 -18.63 -3.71
N LEU A 358 7.83 -19.44 -2.80
CA LEU A 358 8.52 -20.06 -1.66
C LEU A 358 8.81 -21.55 -1.90
N SER A 359 9.88 -22.06 -1.29
CA SER A 359 10.41 -23.39 -1.61
C SER A 359 10.59 -24.35 -0.42
N GLY A 360 10.17 -23.96 0.79
CA GLY A 360 10.01 -24.83 1.95
C GLY A 360 11.03 -24.68 3.08
N LEU A 361 12.12 -23.93 2.88
CA LEU A 361 13.15 -23.70 3.88
C LEU A 361 13.82 -22.33 3.70
N GLY A 362 13.70 -21.50 4.74
CA GLY A 362 14.29 -20.17 4.78
C GLY A 362 15.75 -20.13 5.24
N ILE A 363 16.36 -18.96 5.11
CA ILE A 363 17.69 -18.62 5.62
C ILE A 363 17.67 -17.19 6.17
N TYR A 364 18.27 -16.98 7.34
CA TYR A 364 18.42 -15.65 7.91
C TYR A 364 19.58 -14.91 7.23
N CYS A 365 19.31 -13.69 6.73
CA CYS A 365 20.29 -12.88 6.00
C CYS A 365 20.12 -11.40 6.35
N PRO A 366 20.92 -10.82 7.27
CA PRO A 366 20.70 -9.47 7.76
C PRO A 366 20.84 -8.43 6.64
N TYR A 367 19.84 -7.59 6.43
CA TYR A 367 19.88 -6.49 5.46
C TYR A 367 18.98 -5.34 5.87
N TYR A 368 17.67 -5.58 5.98
CA TYR A 368 16.68 -4.58 6.37
C TYR A 368 16.63 -4.41 7.90
N ASN A 369 16.79 -5.50 8.66
CA ASN A 369 16.80 -5.50 10.13
C ASN A 369 18.21 -5.38 10.73
N LYS A 370 19.18 -4.85 9.98
CA LYS A 370 20.60 -4.79 10.37
C LYS A 370 20.87 -4.21 11.77
N GLY A 371 19.99 -3.34 12.29
CA GLY A 371 20.07 -2.85 13.68
C GLY A 371 19.91 -3.95 14.74
N LEU A 372 18.99 -4.91 14.53
CA LEU A 372 18.80 -6.07 15.40
C LEU A 372 19.98 -7.03 15.29
N TYR A 373 20.50 -7.25 14.08
CA TYR A 373 21.69 -8.06 13.85
C TYR A 373 22.90 -7.60 14.70
N ALA A 374 23.11 -6.28 14.78
CA ALA A 374 24.22 -5.67 15.52
C ALA A 374 24.22 -5.96 17.03
N SER A 375 23.06 -6.23 17.62
CA SER A 375 22.89 -6.29 19.08
C SER A 375 22.72 -7.72 19.62
N MET A 376 22.10 -8.62 18.84
CA MET A 376 21.72 -9.95 19.34
C MET A 376 22.34 -11.09 18.53
N TRP A 377 22.32 -11.02 17.20
CA TRP A 377 22.61 -12.21 16.38
C TRP A 377 24.09 -12.52 16.20
N SER A 378 24.97 -11.50 16.17
CA SER A 378 26.42 -11.73 16.05
C SER A 378 26.96 -12.66 17.14
N GLU A 379 26.43 -12.58 18.37
CA GLU A 379 26.87 -13.45 19.48
C GLU A 379 26.19 -14.82 19.42
N ARG A 380 24.91 -14.87 19.02
CA ARG A 380 24.12 -16.11 18.90
C ARG A 380 24.59 -17.03 17.78
N LEU A 381 25.05 -16.49 16.64
CA LEU A 381 25.61 -17.31 15.55
C LEU A 381 26.77 -18.20 16.02
N ASP A 382 27.56 -17.73 16.98
CA ASP A 382 28.69 -18.48 17.52
C ASP A 382 28.26 -19.67 18.41
N SER A 383 27.07 -19.62 19.01
CA SER A 383 26.57 -20.66 19.93
C SER A 383 25.88 -21.81 19.19
N LEU A 384 25.33 -21.57 17.99
CA LEU A 384 24.52 -22.53 17.22
C LEU A 384 25.35 -23.61 16.48
N GLY A 385 26.68 -23.55 16.53
CA GLY A 385 27.54 -24.59 15.94
C GLY A 385 27.50 -24.67 14.40
N LEU A 386 27.09 -23.59 13.73
CA LEU A 386 27.07 -23.46 12.27
C LEU A 386 28.50 -23.47 11.68
N PRO A 387 28.69 -23.91 10.42
CA PRO A 387 30.02 -23.95 9.78
C PRO A 387 30.74 -22.60 9.83
N ASP A 388 32.07 -22.63 10.02
CA ASP A 388 32.90 -21.42 10.13
C ASP A 388 32.76 -20.49 8.91
N ASP A 389 32.67 -21.04 7.71
CA ASP A 389 32.56 -20.25 6.47
C ASP A 389 31.19 -19.58 6.35
N TYR A 390 30.11 -20.25 6.78
CA TYR A 390 28.78 -19.66 6.88
C TYR A 390 28.77 -18.47 7.85
N ARG A 391 29.33 -18.67 9.06
CA ARG A 391 29.41 -17.61 10.08
C ARG A 391 30.29 -16.45 9.63
N SER A 392 31.40 -16.76 8.96
CA SER A 392 32.35 -15.77 8.43
C SER A 392 31.71 -14.92 7.33
N PHE A 393 30.92 -15.54 6.44
CA PHE A 393 30.20 -14.84 5.39
C PHE A 393 29.21 -13.82 5.97
N LEU A 394 28.32 -14.25 6.89
CA LEU A 394 27.37 -13.35 7.53
C LEU A 394 28.07 -12.26 8.35
N SER A 395 29.14 -12.60 9.08
CA SER A 395 29.92 -11.62 9.85
C SER A 395 30.61 -10.59 8.95
N HIS A 396 31.07 -11.01 7.78
CA HIS A 396 31.67 -10.12 6.80
C HIS A 396 30.63 -9.14 6.21
N ALA A 397 29.49 -9.67 5.75
CA ALA A 397 28.39 -8.86 5.24
C ALA A 397 27.86 -7.89 6.30
N GLY A 398 27.61 -8.38 7.52
CA GLY A 398 27.21 -7.60 8.68
C GLY A 398 28.20 -6.49 9.04
N GLY A 399 29.51 -6.77 8.97
CA GLY A 399 30.56 -5.78 9.18
C GLY A 399 30.53 -4.63 8.17
N ILE A 400 30.12 -4.89 6.92
CA ILE A 400 29.95 -3.86 5.90
C ILE A 400 28.62 -3.11 6.11
N LEU A 401 27.52 -3.81 6.36
CA LEU A 401 26.19 -3.21 6.62
C LEU A 401 26.20 -2.21 7.80
N LEU A 402 26.99 -2.51 8.83
CA LEU A 402 27.13 -1.72 10.05
C LEU A 402 28.35 -0.79 10.05
N GLY A 403 29.14 -0.82 8.97
CA GLY A 403 30.36 -0.04 8.82
C GLY A 403 30.11 1.44 8.55
N GLU A 404 31.19 2.16 8.20
CA GLU A 404 31.07 3.51 7.66
C GLU A 404 30.31 3.48 6.31
N GLN A 405 29.62 4.57 5.97
CA GLN A 405 28.92 4.67 4.70
C GLN A 405 29.90 4.51 3.52
N LEU A 406 29.54 3.66 2.56
CA LEU A 406 30.36 3.35 1.38
C LEU A 406 30.40 4.51 0.36
N ALA A 407 29.41 5.39 0.40
CA ALA A 407 29.35 6.59 -0.42
C ALA A 407 28.84 7.78 0.39
N MET A 408 29.29 8.99 0.03
CA MET A 408 28.69 10.21 0.54
C MET A 408 27.47 10.59 -0.30
N TRP A 409 26.28 10.40 0.25
CA TRP A 409 25.02 10.72 -0.43
C TRP A 409 24.66 12.20 -0.30
N GLY A 410 24.31 12.80 -1.44
CA GLY A 410 23.72 14.14 -1.49
C GLY A 410 22.19 14.11 -1.49
N MET A 411 21.58 15.27 -1.71
CA MET A 411 20.17 15.38 -2.12
C MET A 411 20.13 15.60 -3.63
N PRO A 412 20.07 14.54 -4.46
CA PRO A 412 20.08 14.68 -5.89
C PRO A 412 18.85 15.47 -6.37
N SER A 413 19.03 16.34 -7.36
CA SER A 413 17.92 17.17 -7.86
C SER A 413 16.92 16.32 -8.63
N ILE A 414 15.64 16.56 -8.38
CA ILE A 414 14.53 15.93 -9.10
C ILE A 414 14.02 16.86 -10.20
N THR A 415 13.64 16.28 -11.34
CA THR A 415 13.01 17.01 -12.46
C THR A 415 11.72 16.32 -12.85
N GLN A 416 10.63 17.08 -12.92
CA GLN A 416 9.35 16.63 -13.46
C GLN A 416 9.27 16.96 -14.96
N THR A 417 8.81 16.00 -15.75
CA THR A 417 8.39 16.20 -17.15
C THR A 417 6.93 15.79 -17.28
N GLN A 418 6.06 16.72 -17.64
CA GLN A 418 4.63 16.43 -17.82
C GLN A 418 4.36 15.72 -19.15
N GLY A 419 3.55 14.67 -19.08
CA GLY A 419 2.83 14.04 -20.18
C GLY A 419 1.33 14.29 -20.09
N THR A 420 0.55 13.82 -21.07
CA THR A 420 -0.91 13.87 -21.00
C THR A 420 -1.45 12.88 -19.96
N GLY A 421 -1.78 13.37 -18.77
CA GLY A 421 -2.36 12.55 -17.68
C GLY A 421 -1.34 11.73 -16.88
N THR A 422 -0.04 11.89 -17.14
CA THR A 422 1.05 11.27 -16.40
C THR A 422 2.18 12.28 -16.20
N SER A 423 2.85 12.21 -15.05
CA SER A 423 4.06 12.96 -14.76
C SER A 423 5.23 12.00 -14.64
N MET A 424 6.30 12.25 -15.40
CA MET A 424 7.55 11.51 -15.27
C MET A 424 8.49 12.28 -14.36
N PHE A 425 8.97 11.64 -13.31
CA PHE A 425 9.98 12.19 -12.41
C PHE A 425 11.33 11.55 -12.71
N THR A 426 12.38 12.36 -12.69
CA THR A 426 13.75 11.88 -12.93
C THR A 426 14.72 12.48 -11.94
N THR A 427 15.72 11.71 -11.53
CA THR A 427 16.86 12.21 -10.76
C THR A 427 18.16 11.55 -11.22
N ALA A 428 19.27 12.28 -11.18
CA ALA A 428 20.56 11.79 -11.64
C ALA A 428 21.49 11.57 -10.45
N LEU A 429 21.98 10.33 -10.32
CA LEU A 429 22.98 9.92 -9.34
C LEU A 429 24.39 10.25 -9.85
N THR A 430 25.30 10.54 -8.93
CA THR A 430 26.74 10.57 -9.21
C THR A 430 27.26 9.15 -9.50
N ASP A 431 28.48 9.04 -10.06
CA ASP A 431 29.08 7.73 -10.30
C ASP A 431 29.23 6.92 -8.98
N GLU A 432 29.57 7.60 -7.87
CA GLU A 432 29.72 6.99 -6.53
C GLU A 432 28.38 6.52 -5.94
N GLU A 433 27.34 7.36 -6.00
CA GLU A 433 25.97 6.99 -5.56
C GLU A 433 25.39 5.87 -6.41
N LYS A 434 25.63 5.89 -7.73
CA LYS A 434 25.20 4.85 -8.66
C LYS A 434 25.85 3.50 -8.34
N GLU A 435 27.13 3.50 -7.99
CA GLU A 435 27.84 2.28 -7.54
C GLU A 435 27.26 1.75 -6.22
N GLN A 436 26.66 2.59 -5.38
CA GLN A 436 26.05 2.18 -4.12
C GLN A 436 24.51 2.06 -4.19
N PHE A 437 23.89 2.24 -5.35
CA PHE A 437 22.44 2.17 -5.51
C PHE A 437 21.93 0.73 -5.36
N ALA A 438 20.89 0.53 -4.54
CA ALA A 438 20.19 -0.75 -4.41
C ALA A 438 18.77 -0.68 -4.98
N SER A 439 17.96 0.26 -4.49
CA SER A 439 16.58 0.48 -4.96
C SER A 439 16.16 1.93 -4.76
N ALA A 440 15.01 2.32 -5.32
CA ALA A 440 14.38 3.59 -5.01
C ALA A 440 12.86 3.51 -5.15
N ASP A 441 12.18 4.39 -4.41
CA ASP A 441 10.75 4.62 -4.47
C ASP A 441 10.50 6.07 -4.89
N LEU A 442 9.44 6.32 -5.65
CA LEU A 442 8.88 7.66 -5.79
C LEU A 442 7.77 7.85 -4.74
N VAL A 443 7.92 8.87 -3.89
CA VAL A 443 6.94 9.21 -2.84
C VAL A 443 6.28 10.54 -3.15
N ILE A 444 4.94 10.56 -3.07
CA ILE A 444 4.09 11.74 -3.27
C ILE A 444 3.40 12.08 -1.96
N VAL A 445 3.47 13.36 -1.61
CA VAL A 445 2.84 13.92 -0.40
C VAL A 445 2.02 15.17 -0.71
N SER A 446 0.91 15.39 -0.01
CA SER A 446 0.15 16.65 -0.04
C SER A 446 0.62 17.59 1.06
N SER A 447 0.57 18.90 0.82
CA SER A 447 0.98 19.94 1.76
C SER A 447 -0.24 20.72 2.26
N PHE A 448 -0.46 20.73 3.58
CA PHE A 448 -1.61 21.41 4.20
C PHE A 448 -1.38 22.90 4.46
N ASP A 449 -0.15 23.29 4.80
CA ASP A 449 0.23 24.69 5.10
C ASP A 449 1.68 25.04 4.73
N GLY A 450 2.35 24.17 3.96
CA GLY A 450 3.76 24.26 3.62
C GLY A 450 4.71 23.88 4.77
N LYS A 451 4.19 23.30 5.87
CA LYS A 451 4.98 22.80 6.99
C LYS A 451 4.71 21.32 7.28
N GLU A 452 3.45 20.91 7.19
CA GLU A 452 3.04 19.52 7.37
C GLU A 452 2.68 18.88 6.02
N TYR A 453 3.16 17.65 5.85
CA TYR A 453 3.04 16.85 4.64
C TYR A 453 2.35 15.52 4.97
N GLN A 454 1.38 15.13 4.17
CA GLN A 454 0.66 13.87 4.35
C GLN A 454 0.90 12.97 3.15
N PHE A 455 0.96 11.66 3.39
CA PHE A 455 1.19 10.68 2.34
C PHE A 455 0.01 10.64 1.36
N VAL A 456 0.33 10.42 0.08
CA VAL A 456 -0.67 10.33 -1.01
C VAL A 456 -0.44 9.07 -1.84
N TYR A 457 0.82 8.83 -2.23
CA TYR A 457 1.15 7.73 -3.15
C TYR A 457 2.62 7.32 -3.01
N ARG A 458 2.90 6.05 -3.24
CA ARG A 458 4.25 5.49 -3.36
C ARG A 458 4.30 4.46 -4.49
N THR A 459 5.40 4.45 -5.24
CA THR A 459 5.70 3.37 -6.19
C THR A 459 7.16 2.97 -6.11
N GLU A 460 7.40 1.65 -6.08
CA GLU A 460 8.71 0.99 -6.21
C GLU A 460 9.10 0.80 -7.70
N ASP A 461 8.19 1.13 -8.64
CA ASP A 461 8.44 1.05 -10.09
C ASP A 461 9.34 2.22 -10.54
N VAL A 462 10.60 2.15 -10.09
CA VAL A 462 11.66 3.10 -10.39
C VAL A 462 12.77 2.38 -11.13
N GLU A 463 12.96 2.75 -12.38
CA GLU A 463 14.01 2.18 -13.20
C GLU A 463 15.26 3.07 -13.19
N MET A 464 16.45 2.45 -13.20
CA MET A 464 17.72 3.15 -13.36
C MET A 464 18.32 2.91 -14.74
N SER A 465 18.61 3.98 -15.47
CA SER A 465 19.33 3.88 -16.74
C SER A 465 20.82 3.56 -16.53
N SER A 466 21.48 3.06 -17.57
CA SER A 466 22.95 2.85 -17.58
C SER A 466 23.79 4.08 -17.22
N LYS A 467 23.21 5.29 -17.26
CA LYS A 467 23.85 6.56 -16.89
C LYS A 467 23.58 7.00 -15.44
N GLY A 468 22.92 6.19 -14.62
CA GLY A 468 22.56 6.55 -13.24
C GLY A 468 21.42 7.55 -13.16
N ILE A 469 20.54 7.59 -14.16
CA ILE A 469 19.31 8.40 -14.10
C ILE A 469 18.19 7.48 -13.67
N LEU A 470 17.59 7.76 -12.51
CA LEU A 470 16.37 7.15 -12.01
C LEU A 470 15.16 7.80 -12.71
N PHE A 471 14.16 7.01 -13.03
CA PHE A 471 12.91 7.50 -13.61
C PHE A 471 11.71 6.72 -13.07
N ALA A 472 10.64 7.45 -12.78
CA ALA A 472 9.38 6.91 -12.27
C ALA A 472 8.20 7.68 -12.89
N ASP A 473 7.18 6.95 -13.32
CA ASP A 473 5.95 7.52 -13.82
C ASP A 473 4.89 7.60 -12.71
N TYR A 474 4.17 8.71 -12.67
CA TYR A 474 3.07 8.93 -11.75
C TYR A 474 1.81 9.32 -12.52
N GLN A 475 0.74 8.57 -12.33
CA GLN A 475 -0.53 8.76 -13.06
C GLN A 475 -1.47 9.76 -12.39
N ASN A 476 -1.01 10.61 -11.47
CA ASN A 476 -1.87 11.55 -10.74
C ASN A 476 -2.98 10.89 -9.91
N GLU A 477 -2.74 9.70 -9.39
CA GLU A 477 -3.71 8.91 -8.62
C GLU A 477 -3.32 8.75 -7.15
N ALA A 478 -4.26 8.32 -6.32
CA ALA A 478 -4.02 7.86 -4.96
C ALA A 478 -4.97 6.71 -4.62
N LEU A 479 -4.71 6.03 -3.51
CA LEU A 479 -5.44 4.83 -3.11
C LEU A 479 -6.64 5.19 -2.22
N PHE A 480 -7.81 4.65 -2.53
CA PHE A 480 -9.07 4.90 -1.83
C PHE A 480 -9.85 3.62 -1.60
N PHE A 481 -10.62 3.56 -0.52
CA PHE A 481 -11.73 2.60 -0.44
C PHE A 481 -12.93 3.13 -1.22
N VAL A 482 -13.38 2.33 -2.18
CA VAL A 482 -14.58 2.59 -2.99
C VAL A 482 -15.69 1.71 -2.46
N GLY A 483 -16.76 2.32 -1.96
CA GLY A 483 -17.91 1.60 -1.41
C GLY A 483 -18.65 0.81 -2.49
N LYS A 484 -19.54 -0.10 -2.07
CA LYS A 484 -20.37 -0.92 -2.98
C LYS A 484 -21.25 -0.10 -3.95
N ASP A 485 -21.42 1.21 -3.69
CA ASP A 485 -22.13 2.15 -4.55
C ASP A 485 -21.24 2.79 -5.64
N GLY A 486 -19.96 2.42 -5.71
CA GLY A 486 -18.97 2.91 -6.67
C GLY A 486 -18.43 4.30 -6.32
N ARG A 487 -18.56 4.76 -5.07
CA ARG A 487 -18.07 6.07 -4.63
C ARG A 487 -16.91 5.93 -3.64
N PRO A 488 -15.91 6.82 -3.68
CA PRO A 488 -14.87 6.88 -2.65
C PRO A 488 -15.50 7.15 -1.28
N GLN A 489 -15.19 6.31 -0.30
CA GLN A 489 -15.64 6.42 1.10
C GLN A 489 -14.57 7.05 1.99
N THR A 490 -13.31 7.05 1.54
CA THR A 490 -12.16 7.62 2.23
C THR A 490 -11.55 8.78 1.44
N GLY A 491 -10.51 9.41 2.00
CA GLY A 491 -9.50 10.14 1.23
C GLY A 491 -8.37 9.21 0.80
N ALA A 492 -7.24 9.78 0.37
CA ALA A 492 -6.03 9.02 0.08
C ALA A 492 -5.55 8.28 1.34
N ILE A 493 -5.37 6.96 1.22
CA ILE A 493 -5.04 6.08 2.34
C ILE A 493 -3.52 5.90 2.44
N ASP A 494 -2.99 5.87 3.65
CA ASP A 494 -1.60 5.48 3.93
C ASP A 494 -1.46 3.96 3.74
N TYR A 495 -0.43 3.56 3.00
CA TYR A 495 -0.13 2.16 2.79
C TYR A 495 1.36 1.90 2.72
N ILE A 496 1.74 0.65 2.99
CA ILE A 496 3.09 0.14 2.78
C ILE A 496 3.03 -0.73 1.53
N SER A 497 3.90 -0.44 0.56
CA SER A 497 4.08 -1.28 -0.63
C SER A 497 5.29 -2.18 -0.43
N TYR A 498 5.21 -3.42 -0.92
CA TYR A 498 6.36 -4.32 -0.98
C TYR A 498 6.15 -5.36 -2.09
N GLY A 499 6.88 -5.20 -3.20
CA GLY A 499 6.73 -6.04 -4.38
C GLY A 499 5.31 -5.98 -4.95
N ASN A 500 4.61 -7.10 -4.98
CA ASN A 500 3.23 -7.18 -5.50
C ASN A 500 2.15 -6.90 -4.44
N TYR A 501 2.51 -6.49 -3.23
CA TYR A 501 1.57 -6.38 -2.11
C TYR A 501 1.42 -4.94 -1.60
N ILE A 502 0.27 -4.68 -1.00
CA ILE A 502 -0.05 -3.42 -0.32
C ILE A 502 -0.63 -3.76 1.06
N ALA A 503 -0.04 -3.22 2.11
CA ALA A 503 -0.54 -3.30 3.47
C ALA A 503 -1.19 -1.98 3.89
N VAL A 504 -2.43 -2.04 4.39
CA VAL A 504 -3.23 -0.89 4.81
C VAL A 504 -3.59 -1.03 6.29
N PRO A 505 -3.01 -0.21 7.19
CA PRO A 505 -3.35 -0.23 8.61
C PRO A 505 -4.72 0.40 8.87
N PHE A 506 -5.46 -0.15 9.84
CA PHE A 506 -6.75 0.35 10.29
C PHE A 506 -7.05 -0.01 11.74
N THR A 507 -7.99 0.72 12.36
CA THR A 507 -8.52 0.39 13.69
C THR A 507 -9.98 -0.01 13.55
N ALA A 508 -10.45 -1.02 14.29
CA ALA A 508 -11.83 -1.49 14.22
C ALA A 508 -12.53 -1.38 15.58
N TYR A 509 -13.84 -1.08 15.60
CA TYR A 509 -14.61 -0.99 16.84
C TYR A 509 -16.11 -1.29 16.66
N ASN A 510 -16.72 -1.76 17.75
CA ASN A 510 -18.16 -2.00 17.88
C ASN A 510 -18.83 -0.86 18.66
N ILE A 511 -20.05 -0.51 18.26
CA ILE A 511 -20.86 0.54 18.87
C ILE A 511 -21.63 -0.08 20.05
N ASP A 512 -21.31 0.32 21.29
CA ASP A 512 -22.12 -0.05 22.46
C ASP A 512 -23.46 0.72 22.45
N PRO A 513 -24.62 0.02 22.40
CA PRO A 513 -25.92 0.69 22.41
C PRO A 513 -26.36 1.23 23.79
N GLU A 514 -25.72 0.86 24.90
CA GLU A 514 -26.08 1.27 26.27
C GLU A 514 -25.25 2.44 26.83
N GLU A 515 -24.01 2.63 26.36
CA GLU A 515 -23.16 3.78 26.71
C GLU A 515 -23.17 4.81 25.57
N GLY A 516 -23.96 5.88 25.73
CA GLY A 516 -24.12 6.90 24.69
C GLY A 516 -22.79 7.51 24.24
N GLU A 517 -22.43 7.29 22.97
CA GLU A 517 -21.31 7.90 22.23
C GLU A 517 -19.91 7.81 22.86
N GLU A 518 -19.70 7.05 23.94
CA GLU A 518 -18.35 6.69 24.39
C GLU A 518 -17.97 5.36 23.75
N LEU A 519 -17.40 5.44 22.55
CA LEU A 519 -16.61 4.36 21.97
C LEU A 519 -15.42 4.15 22.91
N THR A 520 -15.39 3.08 23.70
CA THR A 520 -14.14 2.59 24.28
C THR A 520 -13.43 1.80 23.19
N PRO A 521 -12.41 2.35 22.49
CA PRO A 521 -11.57 1.53 21.65
C PRO A 521 -10.92 0.46 22.54
N LYS A 522 -11.10 -0.81 22.20
CA LYS A 522 -9.95 -1.70 22.34
C LYS A 522 -9.02 -1.21 21.24
N ASP A 523 -7.91 -0.55 21.59
CA ASP A 523 -6.95 0.03 20.65
C ASP A 523 -6.23 -1.09 19.86
N VAL A 524 -6.95 -1.86 19.04
CA VAL A 524 -6.38 -2.92 18.22
C VAL A 524 -6.23 -2.39 16.80
N SER A 525 -4.98 -2.21 16.37
CA SER A 525 -4.60 -1.73 15.04
C SER A 525 -4.33 -2.90 14.10
N TYR A 526 -5.28 -3.23 13.26
CA TYR A 526 -5.18 -4.31 12.27
C TYR A 526 -4.50 -3.84 10.99
N THR A 527 -4.09 -4.78 10.13
CA THR A 527 -3.54 -4.48 8.80
C THR A 527 -4.20 -5.33 7.72
N MET A 528 -4.81 -4.70 6.73
CA MET A 528 -5.34 -5.39 5.54
C MET A 528 -4.24 -5.57 4.49
N ILE A 529 -4.04 -6.78 3.98
CA ILE A 529 -3.05 -7.09 2.97
C ILE A 529 -3.74 -7.35 1.63
N TYR A 530 -3.35 -6.60 0.61
CA TYR A 530 -3.85 -6.71 -0.75
C TYR A 530 -2.74 -7.20 -1.69
N GLU A 531 -3.10 -8.07 -2.62
CA GLU A 531 -2.24 -8.50 -3.73
C GLU A 531 -2.63 -7.78 -5.03
N ARG A 532 -1.63 -7.18 -5.67
CA ARG A 532 -1.73 -6.65 -7.04
C ARG A 532 -1.86 -7.81 -8.03
N GLN A 533 -3.01 -7.88 -8.67
CA GLN A 533 -3.30 -8.85 -9.71
C GLN A 533 -2.68 -8.42 -11.04
N SER A 534 -2.52 -9.36 -11.97
CA SER A 534 -1.92 -9.09 -13.30
C SER A 534 -2.66 -8.05 -14.16
N ASP A 535 -3.91 -7.72 -13.83
CA ASP A 535 -4.72 -6.69 -14.50
C ASP A 535 -4.69 -5.33 -13.78
N GLY A 536 -3.93 -5.21 -12.69
CA GLY A 536 -3.80 -4.01 -11.87
C GLY A 536 -4.82 -3.90 -10.73
N SER A 537 -5.80 -4.81 -10.64
CA SER A 537 -6.75 -4.83 -9.51
C SER A 537 -6.07 -5.27 -8.20
N LEU A 538 -6.64 -4.84 -7.08
CA LEU A 538 -6.17 -5.19 -5.74
C LEU A 538 -7.14 -6.19 -5.11
N LYS A 539 -6.63 -7.35 -4.73
CA LYS A 539 -7.42 -8.39 -4.07
C LYS A 539 -7.02 -8.47 -2.60
N LEU A 540 -7.97 -8.28 -1.68
CA LEU A 540 -7.75 -8.56 -0.26
C LEU A 540 -7.43 -10.04 -0.10
N ILE A 541 -6.29 -10.36 0.51
CA ILE A 541 -5.87 -11.74 0.75
C ILE A 541 -5.85 -12.09 2.25
N GLU A 542 -5.71 -11.10 3.13
CA GLU A 542 -5.54 -11.31 4.57
C GLU A 542 -5.81 -10.04 5.38
N ILE A 543 -6.18 -10.22 6.65
CA ILE A 543 -6.20 -9.19 7.68
C ILE A 543 -5.41 -9.69 8.87
N GLY A 544 -4.29 -9.03 9.17
CA GLY A 544 -3.46 -9.35 10.31
C GLY A 544 -3.89 -8.60 11.58
N THR A 545 -3.77 -9.25 12.73
CA THR A 545 -3.80 -8.62 14.05
C THR A 545 -2.42 -8.08 14.43
N PRO A 546 -2.35 -6.99 15.21
CA PRO A 546 -1.13 -6.66 15.94
C PRO A 546 -1.00 -7.59 17.16
N ASP A 547 0.16 -8.18 17.41
CA ASP A 547 0.47 -8.69 18.75
C ASP A 547 0.71 -7.51 19.72
N GLU A 548 0.43 -7.72 21.01
CA GLU A 548 0.47 -6.67 22.06
C GLU A 548 1.84 -5.95 22.18
N ASP A 549 2.92 -6.56 21.70
CA ASP A 549 4.29 -6.01 21.69
C ASP A 549 4.76 -5.43 20.34
N GLY A 550 3.92 -5.47 19.31
CA GLY A 550 4.31 -5.02 17.96
C GLY A 550 5.37 -5.90 17.29
N ILE A 551 5.52 -7.15 17.73
CA ILE A 551 6.46 -8.14 17.18
C ILE A 551 5.70 -9.47 16.95
N GLY A 552 4.87 -9.53 15.92
CA GLY A 552 4.18 -10.76 15.53
C GLY A 552 2.76 -10.52 15.01
N TYR A 553 2.35 -11.39 14.09
CA TYR A 553 0.97 -11.45 13.60
C TYR A 553 0.25 -12.55 14.32
N GLY A 554 -0.85 -12.18 14.95
CA GLY A 554 -1.73 -13.14 15.56
C GLY A 554 -2.36 -14.05 14.52
N LYS A 555 -2.66 -15.21 15.04
CA LYS A 555 -2.96 -16.43 14.33
C LYS A 555 -4.40 -16.35 13.73
N THR A 556 -5.26 -15.45 14.20
CA THR A 556 -6.72 -15.46 13.95
C THR A 556 -7.14 -14.85 12.61
N ALA A 557 -8.01 -15.53 11.85
CA ALA A 557 -8.67 -14.95 10.67
C ALA A 557 -9.72 -13.92 11.10
N ILE A 558 -9.57 -12.67 10.65
CA ILE A 558 -10.48 -11.58 10.99
C ILE A 558 -11.32 -11.18 9.77
N ASP A 559 -12.64 -11.11 9.95
CA ASP A 559 -13.54 -10.55 8.97
C ASP A 559 -13.83 -9.07 9.33
N PRO A 560 -13.67 -8.11 8.41
CA PRO A 560 -14.09 -6.73 8.64
C PRO A 560 -15.56 -6.60 9.05
N GLU A 561 -16.43 -7.52 8.63
CA GLU A 561 -17.85 -7.53 8.98
C GLU A 561 -18.13 -7.87 10.45
N ASP A 562 -17.13 -8.37 11.19
CA ASP A 562 -17.25 -8.61 12.65
C ASP A 562 -17.27 -7.31 13.48
N TRP A 563 -16.96 -6.18 12.83
CA TRP A 563 -16.89 -4.86 13.44
C TRP A 563 -17.97 -3.93 12.89
N ASP A 564 -18.44 -2.96 13.68
CA ASP A 564 -19.40 -1.96 13.18
C ASP A 564 -18.74 -0.87 12.32
N ILE A 565 -17.55 -0.41 12.74
CA ILE A 565 -16.83 0.70 12.10
C ILE A 565 -15.35 0.36 11.96
N LEU A 566 -14.81 0.71 10.78
CA LEU A 566 -13.39 0.64 10.45
C LEU A 566 -12.88 2.07 10.28
N GLN A 567 -11.84 2.43 11.04
CA GLN A 567 -11.20 3.73 10.98
C GLN A 567 -9.83 3.62 10.31
N PHE A 568 -9.67 4.37 9.23
CA PHE A 568 -8.41 4.57 8.54
C PHE A 568 -7.88 5.94 8.94
N SER A 569 -6.62 6.02 9.30
CA SER A 569 -6.01 7.31 9.66
C SER A 569 -4.69 7.49 8.96
N SER A 570 -4.39 8.75 8.68
CA SER A 570 -3.12 9.18 8.11
C SER A 570 -2.68 10.43 8.83
N ARG A 571 -1.42 10.41 9.27
CA ARG A 571 -0.86 11.46 10.12
C ARG A 571 0.13 12.28 9.32
N GLY A 572 -0.08 13.60 9.31
CA GLY A 572 0.85 14.55 8.72
C GLY A 572 2.21 14.48 9.42
N ARG A 573 3.28 14.66 8.64
CA ARG A 573 4.67 14.68 9.08
C ARG A 573 5.31 16.01 8.74
N ILE A 574 6.23 16.44 9.59
CA ILE A 574 6.95 17.70 9.45
C ILE A 574 8.21 17.41 8.65
N MET A 575 8.40 18.16 7.56
CA MET A 575 9.64 18.06 6.78
C MET A 575 10.85 18.40 7.67
N PRO A 576 11.91 17.58 7.66
CA PRO A 576 13.17 17.86 8.35
C PRO A 576 13.76 19.22 7.97
N GLN A 577 14.71 19.74 8.76
CA GLN A 577 15.32 21.02 8.42
C GLN A 577 15.99 20.92 7.04
N LYS A 578 15.97 22.02 6.28
CA LYS A 578 16.51 22.05 4.93
C LYS A 578 17.95 21.52 4.88
N GLY A 579 18.14 20.36 4.23
CA GLY A 579 19.43 19.65 4.12
C GLY A 579 19.56 18.40 4.99
N GLU A 580 18.59 18.11 5.86
CA GLU A 580 18.46 16.83 6.56
C GLU A 580 17.74 15.84 5.62
N ALA A 581 18.51 14.98 4.95
CA ALA A 581 17.99 13.96 4.04
C ALA A 581 17.55 12.72 4.84
N LEU A 582 16.42 12.84 5.56
CA LEU A 582 15.86 11.72 6.32
C LEU A 582 14.76 11.01 5.53
N PRO A 583 14.64 9.68 5.65
CA PRO A 583 13.52 8.91 5.10
C PRO A 583 12.18 9.43 5.65
N TYR A 584 11.11 9.37 4.85
CA TYR A 584 9.77 9.82 5.22
C TYR A 584 9.25 9.16 6.50
N SER A 585 9.58 7.89 6.70
CA SER A 585 9.24 7.13 7.92
C SER A 585 9.87 7.72 9.19
N GLU A 586 11.00 8.43 9.08
CA GLU A 586 11.72 9.09 10.18
C GLU A 586 11.34 10.56 10.36
N TRP A 587 10.50 11.13 9.49
CA TRP A 587 10.05 12.51 9.66
C TRP A 587 9.19 12.65 10.92
N GLU A 588 9.41 13.73 11.67
CA GLU A 588 8.68 13.99 12.92
C GLU A 588 7.17 14.08 12.66
N TYR A 589 6.38 13.46 13.54
CA TYR A 589 4.94 13.57 13.45
C TYR A 589 4.45 15.01 13.67
N GLY A 590 3.61 15.48 12.75
CA GLY A 590 2.89 16.73 12.85
C GLY A 590 1.67 16.64 13.77
N ASN A 591 0.89 17.74 13.77
CA ASN A 591 -0.36 17.85 14.52
C ASN A 591 -1.59 17.51 13.68
N THR A 592 -1.44 17.39 12.36
CA THR A 592 -2.53 17.00 11.45
C THR A 592 -2.73 15.49 11.51
N LEU A 593 -3.93 15.07 11.88
CA LEU A 593 -4.41 13.70 11.77
C LEU A 593 -5.69 13.74 10.94
N THR A 594 -5.69 13.05 9.81
CA THR A 594 -6.87 12.87 8.98
C THR A 594 -7.37 11.45 9.19
N GLY A 595 -8.65 11.29 9.51
CA GLY A 595 -9.26 9.99 9.75
C GLY A 595 -10.54 9.86 8.94
N TRP A 596 -10.81 8.65 8.47
CA TRP A 596 -12.03 8.26 7.78
C TRP A 596 -12.65 7.07 8.49
N GLU A 597 -13.93 7.19 8.82
CA GLU A 597 -14.71 6.12 9.42
C GLU A 597 -15.62 5.52 8.35
N VAL A 598 -15.47 4.23 8.10
CA VAL A 598 -16.27 3.47 7.14
C VAL A 598 -17.07 2.44 7.90
N ARG A 599 -18.38 2.35 7.65
CA ARG A 599 -19.18 1.23 8.16
C ARG A 599 -18.70 -0.05 7.48
N SER A 600 -18.40 -1.09 8.25
CA SER A 600 -17.91 -2.36 7.71
C SER A 600 -18.79 -2.90 6.57
N GLU A 601 -20.12 -2.81 6.71
CA GLU A 601 -21.09 -3.25 5.70
C GLU A 601 -21.01 -2.48 4.37
N GLU A 602 -20.49 -1.25 4.40
CA GLU A 602 -20.31 -0.35 3.25
C GLU A 602 -18.91 -0.46 2.63
N LEU A 603 -17.97 -1.14 3.29
CA LEU A 603 -16.63 -1.39 2.76
C LEU A 603 -16.73 -2.10 1.41
N GLY A 604 -16.09 -1.52 0.40
CA GLY A 604 -15.99 -2.12 -0.94
C GLY A 604 -14.55 -2.39 -1.31
N GLU A 605 -14.17 -2.08 -2.55
CA GLU A 605 -12.86 -2.44 -3.10
C GLU A 605 -11.83 -1.31 -2.88
N LEU A 606 -10.56 -1.69 -2.81
CA LEU A 606 -9.44 -0.76 -2.73
C LEU A 606 -9.00 -0.44 -4.16
N GLU A 607 -9.09 0.84 -4.55
CA GLU A 607 -8.84 1.26 -5.93
C GLU A 607 -7.95 2.49 -6.01
N PHE A 608 -7.09 2.55 -7.05
CA PHE A 608 -6.39 3.77 -7.41
C PHE A 608 -7.35 4.71 -8.16
N ILE A 609 -7.54 5.91 -7.62
CA ILE A 609 -8.43 6.93 -8.16
C ILE A 609 -7.62 8.13 -8.62
N GLN A 610 -7.92 8.58 -9.83
CA GLN A 610 -7.39 9.81 -10.41
C GLN A 610 -7.82 11.03 -9.58
N LEU A 611 -6.84 11.80 -9.11
CA LEU A 611 -7.07 12.98 -8.29
C LEU A 611 -7.48 14.18 -9.16
N GLN A 612 -8.35 15.04 -8.63
CA GLN A 612 -8.70 16.32 -9.24
C GLN A 612 -7.81 17.42 -8.61
N ASP A 613 -7.26 18.32 -9.43
CA ASP A 613 -6.14 19.19 -9.04
C ASP A 613 -6.53 20.44 -8.25
N ASP A 614 -6.84 20.28 -6.96
CA ASP A 614 -7.00 21.38 -6.01
C ASP A 614 -5.96 21.39 -4.88
N GLU A 615 -5.20 20.30 -4.67
CA GLU A 615 -4.22 20.19 -3.58
C GLU A 615 -2.75 20.41 -4.03
N LEU A 616 -1.99 21.16 -3.23
CA LEU A 616 -0.55 21.34 -3.41
C LEU A 616 0.17 20.03 -3.04
N ARG A 617 0.71 19.33 -4.03
CA ARG A 617 1.45 18.08 -3.85
C ARG A 617 2.92 18.22 -4.18
N CYS A 618 3.75 17.41 -3.54
CA CYS A 618 5.19 17.35 -3.73
C CYS A 618 5.63 15.91 -4.00
N ALA A 619 6.72 15.76 -4.75
CA ALA A 619 7.34 14.50 -5.10
C ALA A 619 8.82 14.50 -4.70
N PHE A 620 9.31 13.34 -4.27
CA PHE A 620 10.73 13.07 -4.04
C PHE A 620 11.00 11.57 -4.20
N PHE A 621 12.25 11.22 -4.50
CA PHE A 621 12.72 9.83 -4.45
C PHE A 621 13.22 9.50 -3.05
N GLU A 622 12.82 8.35 -2.51
CA GLU A 622 13.56 7.66 -1.45
C GLU A 622 14.51 6.66 -2.13
N ILE A 623 15.79 6.70 -1.81
CA ILE A 623 16.82 5.90 -2.47
C ILE A 623 17.50 5.05 -1.40
N THR A 624 17.42 3.74 -1.56
CA THR A 624 18.09 2.79 -0.68
C THR A 624 19.46 2.46 -1.26
N ASP A 625 20.51 2.61 -0.45
CA ASP A 625 21.86 2.19 -0.83
C ASP A 625 22.10 0.69 -0.54
N ARG A 626 23.22 0.16 -1.02
CA ARG A 626 23.62 -1.25 -0.83
C ARG A 626 23.93 -1.63 0.62
N GLN A 627 24.02 -0.67 1.54
CA GLN A 627 24.07 -0.92 2.98
C GLN A 627 22.68 -0.91 3.61
N GLY A 628 21.61 -0.70 2.83
CA GLY A 628 20.24 -0.56 3.34
C GLY A 628 19.99 0.79 4.01
N ASN A 629 20.86 1.79 3.84
CA ASN A 629 20.56 3.15 4.31
C ASN A 629 19.64 3.82 3.29
N VAL A 630 18.64 4.55 3.78
CA VAL A 630 17.70 5.28 2.94
C VAL A 630 18.07 6.76 2.91
N HIS A 631 18.13 7.31 1.71
CA HIS A 631 18.44 8.70 1.39
C HIS A 631 17.26 9.31 0.63
N ILE A 632 17.19 10.63 0.53
CA ILE A 632 16.13 11.29 -0.26
C ILE A 632 16.69 12.25 -1.30
N SER A 633 15.99 12.37 -2.43
CA SER A 633 16.22 13.45 -3.38
C SER A 633 15.79 14.80 -2.82
N ASP A 634 16.07 15.89 -3.56
CA ASP A 634 15.37 17.16 -3.35
C ASP A 634 13.85 16.96 -3.55
N ILE A 635 13.06 17.82 -2.92
CA ILE A 635 11.59 17.77 -2.98
C ILE A 635 11.11 18.81 -3.98
N VAL A 636 10.31 18.38 -4.97
CA VAL A 636 9.72 19.28 -5.96
C VAL A 636 8.21 19.31 -5.84
N THR A 637 7.63 20.50 -5.94
CA THR A 637 6.18 20.65 -6.10
C THR A 637 5.76 20.05 -7.43
N ILE A 638 4.73 19.21 -7.42
CA ILE A 638 4.14 18.66 -8.64
C ILE A 638 3.38 19.80 -9.32
N ASP A 639 3.86 20.17 -10.51
CA ASP A 639 3.10 21.02 -11.41
C ASP A 639 1.98 20.17 -12.01
N ASN A 640 0.73 20.48 -11.65
CA ASN A 640 -0.47 19.82 -12.18
C ASN A 640 -1.24 20.70 -13.17
N GLU A 641 -0.58 21.68 -13.81
CA GLU A 641 -1.23 22.46 -14.85
C GLU A 641 -1.61 21.60 -16.07
N TYR A 642 -2.86 21.15 -16.15
CA TYR A 642 -3.43 20.71 -17.44
C TYR A 642 -3.46 21.91 -18.39
N ARG A 643 -2.40 22.04 -19.19
CA ARG A 643 -2.26 23.07 -20.23
C ARG A 643 -2.36 22.40 -21.59
N THR A 644 -3.52 22.52 -22.23
CA THR A 644 -3.61 22.17 -23.66
C THR A 644 -3.10 23.37 -24.47
N VAL A 645 -1.85 23.28 -24.91
CA VAL A 645 -1.23 24.29 -25.79
C VAL A 645 -1.44 23.89 -27.24
N LEU A 646 -2.32 24.59 -27.95
CA LEU A 646 -2.35 24.55 -29.40
C LEU A 646 -1.34 25.58 -29.92
N SER A 647 -0.11 25.10 -30.15
CA SER A 647 0.89 25.88 -30.86
C SER A 647 0.46 25.98 -32.32
N LEU A 648 -0.12 27.11 -32.69
CA LEU A 648 -0.30 27.46 -34.09
C LEU A 648 1.11 27.72 -34.67
N ASN A 649 1.39 27.28 -35.90
CA ASN A 649 2.50 27.87 -36.64
C ASN A 649 2.17 29.35 -36.76
N SER A 650 2.91 30.24 -36.06
CA SER A 650 2.71 31.70 -36.01
C SER A 650 1.92 32.22 -37.20
N GLN A 651 0.63 32.51 -37.00
CA GLN A 651 -0.26 32.93 -38.09
C GLN A 651 -0.23 34.45 -38.21
N PRO A 652 0.07 35.02 -39.39
CA PRO A 652 0.04 36.47 -39.58
C PRO A 652 -1.39 36.98 -39.41
N VAL A 653 -1.57 37.91 -38.48
CA VAL A 653 -2.86 38.53 -38.16
C VAL A 653 -2.93 39.92 -38.80
N PHE A 654 -1.84 40.68 -38.71
CA PHE A 654 -1.68 41.99 -39.35
C PHE A 654 -0.21 42.20 -39.73
N GLU A 655 0.03 42.78 -40.90
CA GLU A 655 1.37 43.13 -41.36
C GLU A 655 1.27 44.43 -42.17
N SER A 656 2.10 45.41 -41.82
CA SER A 656 2.25 46.66 -42.55
C SER A 656 3.72 47.08 -42.56
N ASP A 657 4.02 48.18 -43.26
CA ASP A 657 5.36 48.78 -43.21
C ASP A 657 5.71 49.32 -41.80
N ALA A 658 4.71 49.47 -40.91
CA ALA A 658 4.87 50.01 -39.56
C ALA A 658 5.01 48.92 -38.47
N CYS A 659 4.29 47.80 -38.57
CA CYS A 659 4.38 46.72 -37.59
C CYS A 659 3.92 45.36 -38.13
N SER A 660 4.26 44.30 -37.39
CA SER A 660 3.66 42.97 -37.55
C SER A 660 2.98 42.51 -36.26
N ILE A 661 1.87 41.81 -36.43
CA ILE A 661 1.13 41.15 -35.35
C ILE A 661 0.85 39.73 -35.81
N ASN A 662 1.33 38.76 -35.04
CA ASN A 662 1.17 37.35 -35.32
C ASN A 662 0.49 36.64 -34.14
N LEU A 663 -0.50 35.79 -34.40
CA LEU A 663 -1.03 34.90 -33.37
C LEU A 663 -0.07 33.73 -33.18
N LYS A 664 0.57 33.68 -32.01
CA LYS A 664 1.62 32.74 -31.65
C LYS A 664 1.06 31.43 -31.08
N SER A 665 0.12 31.52 -30.14
CA SER A 665 -0.49 30.36 -29.48
C SER A 665 -1.91 30.68 -28.99
N ILE A 666 -2.71 29.63 -28.88
CA ILE A 666 -3.96 29.63 -28.12
C ILE A 666 -3.87 28.49 -27.12
N GLU A 667 -4.12 28.77 -25.85
CA GLU A 667 -3.85 27.87 -24.73
C GLU A 667 -5.07 27.80 -23.82
N SER A 668 -5.57 26.61 -23.54
CA SER A 668 -6.54 26.43 -22.46
C SER A 668 -5.83 25.96 -21.20
N VAL A 669 -6.09 26.66 -20.10
CA VAL A 669 -5.59 26.34 -18.76
C VAL A 669 -6.78 25.89 -17.93
N THR A 670 -6.79 24.64 -17.51
CA THR A 670 -7.92 24.03 -16.76
C THR A 670 -7.65 23.88 -15.27
N ALA A 671 -6.49 24.26 -14.75
CA ALA A 671 -6.11 24.07 -13.34
C ALA A 671 -6.47 25.26 -12.42
N GLY A 672 -6.91 24.97 -11.18
CA GLY A 672 -7.23 25.93 -10.12
C GLY A 672 -8.67 26.48 -10.12
N THR A 673 -8.99 27.36 -9.16
CA THR A 673 -10.35 27.92 -8.97
C THR A 673 -10.86 28.80 -10.14
N ASN A 674 -10.03 29.07 -11.16
CA ASN A 674 -10.37 29.92 -12.30
C ASN A 674 -9.76 29.37 -13.62
N PRO A 675 -10.45 28.45 -14.31
CA PRO A 675 -10.07 28.04 -15.66
C PRO A 675 -9.95 29.25 -16.61
N SER A 676 -9.09 29.19 -17.64
CA SER A 676 -8.95 30.30 -18.59
C SER A 676 -8.49 29.87 -19.99
N LEU A 677 -8.79 30.71 -20.99
CA LEU A 677 -8.27 30.61 -22.36
C LEU A 677 -7.31 31.78 -22.59
N ILE A 678 -6.06 31.50 -22.92
CA ILE A 678 -4.99 32.48 -23.14
C ILE A 678 -4.62 32.51 -24.62
N MET A 679 -4.69 33.69 -25.24
CA MET A 679 -4.19 33.93 -26.60
C MET A 679 -2.93 34.78 -26.53
N THR A 680 -1.87 34.33 -27.19
CA THR A 680 -0.60 35.07 -27.24
C THR A 680 -0.38 35.64 -28.64
N PHE A 681 -0.27 36.96 -28.74
CA PHE A 681 0.08 37.68 -29.96
C PHE A 681 1.52 38.20 -29.88
N THR A 682 2.33 37.90 -30.87
CA THR A 682 3.66 38.51 -31.03
C THR A 682 3.51 39.80 -31.85
N CYS A 683 3.79 40.93 -31.23
CA CYS A 683 3.77 42.24 -31.86
C CYS A 683 5.20 42.75 -32.06
N GLU A 684 5.51 43.28 -33.24
CA GLU A 684 6.81 43.87 -33.57
C GLU A 684 6.63 45.24 -34.21
N ASN A 685 7.20 46.28 -33.61
CA ASN A 685 7.13 47.65 -34.09
C ASN A 685 8.38 48.00 -34.92
N TYR A 686 8.19 48.34 -36.20
CA TYR A 686 9.28 48.71 -37.12
C TYR A 686 9.51 50.22 -37.22
N THR A 687 8.71 51.04 -36.52
CA THR A 687 8.78 52.50 -36.55
C THR A 687 9.74 53.07 -35.49
N GLU A 688 10.05 54.36 -35.60
CA GLU A 688 10.84 55.11 -34.61
C GLU A 688 9.97 55.71 -33.48
N GLU A 689 8.67 55.43 -33.46
CA GLU A 689 7.69 55.98 -32.52
C GLU A 689 6.90 54.87 -31.79
N ASP A 690 6.26 55.21 -30.67
CA ASP A 690 5.37 54.28 -29.98
C ASP A 690 4.14 53.99 -30.86
N LEU A 691 3.80 52.71 -31.01
CA LEU A 691 2.56 52.29 -31.66
C LEU A 691 1.56 51.82 -30.61
N GLU A 692 0.33 52.29 -30.72
CA GLU A 692 -0.79 51.78 -29.95
C GLU A 692 -1.57 50.77 -30.79
N ILE A 693 -1.79 49.59 -30.21
CA ILE A 693 -2.56 48.50 -30.81
C ILE A 693 -3.80 48.30 -29.94
N LEU A 694 -4.97 48.38 -30.56
CA LEU A 694 -6.26 48.20 -29.94
C LEU A 694 -6.98 47.02 -30.60
N PHE A 695 -7.49 46.09 -29.79
CA PHE A 695 -8.35 45.00 -30.24
C PHE A 695 -9.77 45.36 -29.87
N GLU A 696 -10.65 45.68 -30.81
CA GLU A 696 -11.96 46.32 -30.50
C GLU A 696 -13.12 45.33 -30.46
N HIS A 697 -13.16 44.41 -31.41
CA HIS A 697 -14.28 43.48 -31.61
C HIS A 697 -13.76 42.06 -31.81
N LEU A 698 -13.36 41.39 -30.73
CA LEU A 698 -12.92 39.99 -30.79
C LEU A 698 -14.12 39.04 -30.70
N PHE A 699 -14.10 38.03 -31.56
CA PHE A 699 -15.10 36.99 -31.66
C PHE A 699 -14.45 35.62 -31.53
N CYS A 700 -15.07 34.77 -30.73
CA CYS A 700 -14.86 33.33 -30.75
C CYS A 700 -16.05 32.70 -31.49
N ASP A 701 -15.80 32.12 -32.66
CA ASP A 701 -16.84 31.73 -33.61
C ASP A 701 -17.79 32.88 -33.96
N SER A 702 -19.06 32.79 -33.57
CA SER A 702 -20.05 33.85 -33.76
C SER A 702 -20.30 34.67 -32.49
N THR A 703 -19.58 34.38 -31.40
CA THR A 703 -19.81 34.96 -30.08
C THR A 703 -18.80 36.07 -29.80
N MET A 704 -19.29 37.28 -29.59
CA MET A 704 -18.45 38.44 -29.26
C MET A 704 -17.93 38.36 -27.82
N LEU A 705 -16.64 38.60 -27.62
CA LEU A 705 -16.02 38.60 -26.30
C LEU A 705 -16.27 39.93 -25.55
N PRO A 706 -16.46 39.89 -24.23
CA PRO A 706 -16.61 41.09 -23.42
C PRO A 706 -15.26 41.77 -23.23
N ARG A 707 -15.12 42.97 -23.82
CA ARG A 707 -13.99 43.92 -23.79
C ARG A 707 -12.91 43.69 -24.85
N GLY A 708 -12.57 44.79 -25.51
CA GLY A 708 -11.32 44.96 -26.22
C GLY A 708 -10.14 45.25 -25.29
N PHE A 709 -8.91 45.01 -25.74
CA PHE A 709 -7.70 45.33 -24.98
C PHE A 709 -6.75 46.22 -25.78
N ARG A 710 -6.02 47.09 -25.06
CA ARG A 710 -5.10 48.09 -25.62
C ARG A 710 -3.67 47.82 -25.17
N ARG A 711 -2.70 47.95 -26.07
CA ARG A 711 -1.27 47.83 -25.76
C ARG A 711 -0.45 48.87 -26.52
N ILE A 712 0.54 49.46 -25.85
CA ILE A 712 1.56 50.32 -26.47
C ILE A 712 2.82 49.49 -26.68
N ILE A 713 3.42 49.57 -27.87
CA ILE A 713 4.64 48.87 -28.27
C ILE A 713 5.71 49.91 -28.62
N ALA A 714 6.85 49.88 -27.93
CA ALA A 714 7.92 50.85 -28.10
C ALA A 714 8.65 50.68 -29.45
N PRO A 715 9.38 51.70 -29.94
CA PRO A 715 10.17 51.62 -31.18
C PRO A 715 11.13 50.43 -31.19
N GLY A 716 11.08 49.59 -32.23
CA GLY A 716 11.94 48.42 -32.38
C GLY A 716 11.66 47.28 -31.40
N GLU A 717 10.61 47.37 -30.58
CA GLU A 717 10.24 46.33 -29.62
C GLU A 717 9.53 45.17 -30.33
N LYS A 718 9.96 43.95 -29.98
CA LYS A 718 9.25 42.71 -30.28
C LYS A 718 8.81 42.09 -28.95
N THR A 719 7.52 42.01 -28.71
CA THR A 719 6.98 41.50 -27.45
C THR A 719 5.76 40.61 -27.69
N ASP A 720 5.59 39.64 -26.79
CA ASP A 720 4.36 38.88 -26.69
C ASP A 720 3.34 39.65 -25.85
N VAL A 721 2.09 39.61 -26.29
CA VAL A 721 0.93 40.24 -25.64
C VAL A 721 -0.11 39.15 -25.43
N GLN A 722 -0.57 38.99 -24.19
CA GLN A 722 -1.52 37.95 -23.83
C GLN A 722 -2.90 38.53 -23.57
N LEU A 723 -3.91 37.89 -24.17
CA LEU A 723 -5.32 38.08 -23.82
C LEU A 723 -5.80 36.86 -23.05
N VAL A 724 -6.27 37.08 -21.82
CA VAL A 724 -6.77 36.03 -20.92
C VAL A 724 -8.29 36.14 -20.82
N ILE A 725 -9.00 35.07 -21.20
CA ILE A 725 -10.44 34.92 -21.05
C ILE A 725 -10.70 33.98 -19.89
N THR A 726 -11.42 34.43 -18.87
CA THR A 726 -11.67 33.66 -17.65
C THR A 726 -12.82 32.67 -17.82
N ALA A 727 -12.89 31.68 -16.93
CA ALA A 727 -13.94 30.66 -16.87
C ALA A 727 -15.34 31.26 -16.76
N ASP A 728 -15.52 32.33 -15.99
CA ASP A 728 -16.82 32.98 -15.84
C ASP A 728 -17.35 33.50 -17.18
N ILE A 729 -16.47 34.10 -17.98
CA ILE A 729 -16.81 34.58 -19.33
C ILE A 729 -17.10 33.39 -20.25
N LEU A 730 -16.28 32.33 -20.22
CA LEU A 730 -16.48 31.13 -21.04
C LEU A 730 -17.78 30.37 -20.69
N ARG A 731 -18.11 30.26 -19.40
CA ARG A 731 -19.35 29.65 -18.89
C ARG A 731 -20.58 30.41 -19.37
N GLN A 732 -20.55 31.74 -19.30
CA GLN A 732 -21.63 32.63 -19.74
C GLN A 732 -21.85 32.58 -21.27
N MET A 733 -20.80 32.25 -22.04
CA MET A 733 -20.88 32.16 -23.51
C MET A 733 -21.35 30.79 -24.02
N HIS A 734 -21.49 29.78 -23.15
CA HIS A 734 -21.93 28.41 -23.49
C HIS A 734 -21.17 27.74 -24.65
N LEU A 735 -19.91 28.11 -24.86
CA LEU A 735 -19.08 27.55 -25.93
C LEU A 735 -18.58 26.16 -25.54
N THR A 736 -18.89 25.16 -26.37
CA THR A 736 -18.41 23.78 -26.20
C THR A 736 -17.19 23.47 -27.07
N SER A 737 -16.94 24.29 -28.09
CA SER A 737 -15.75 24.24 -28.94
C SER A 737 -15.45 25.64 -29.48
N LEU A 738 -14.18 25.94 -29.73
CA LEU A 738 -13.73 27.10 -30.51
C LEU A 738 -13.32 26.61 -31.90
N ARG A 739 -13.92 27.13 -32.97
CA ARG A 739 -13.59 26.73 -34.36
C ARG A 739 -12.87 27.82 -35.15
N SER A 740 -13.02 29.06 -34.72
CA SER A 740 -12.40 30.24 -35.31
C SER A 740 -12.30 31.38 -34.32
N ILE A 741 -11.25 32.18 -34.47
CA ILE A 741 -11.08 33.47 -33.79
C ILE A 741 -11.09 34.53 -34.87
N SER A 742 -11.90 35.57 -34.70
CA SER A 742 -11.88 36.72 -35.60
C SER A 742 -11.97 38.02 -34.82
N GLY A 743 -11.61 39.12 -35.44
CA GLY A 743 -11.88 40.42 -34.86
C GLY A 743 -11.21 41.56 -35.57
N GLU A 744 -11.32 42.73 -34.95
CA GLU A 744 -10.77 43.99 -35.46
C GLU A 744 -9.58 44.45 -34.62
N ILE A 745 -8.50 44.78 -35.30
CA ILE A 745 -7.29 45.38 -34.73
C ILE A 745 -7.11 46.75 -35.35
N THR A 746 -7.02 47.74 -34.48
CA THR A 746 -6.76 49.12 -34.83
C THR A 746 -5.36 49.50 -34.38
N VAL A 747 -4.54 49.99 -35.32
CA VAL A 747 -3.19 50.49 -35.05
C VAL A 747 -3.20 52.01 -35.15
N VAL A 748 -2.73 52.67 -34.09
CA VAL A 748 -2.65 54.13 -33.99
C VAL A 748 -1.18 54.54 -33.84
N SER A 749 -0.72 55.40 -34.73
CA SER A 749 0.61 55.99 -34.69
C SER A 749 0.62 57.25 -33.83
N GLY A 750 1.62 57.43 -32.96
CA GLY A 750 1.65 58.51 -31.96
C GLY A 750 1.63 59.95 -32.49
N ASP A 751 2.07 60.22 -33.73
CA ASP A 751 2.27 61.60 -34.24
C ASP A 751 1.36 62.00 -35.43
N THR A 752 0.58 61.06 -35.97
CA THR A 752 -0.43 61.33 -37.01
C THR A 752 -1.73 60.71 -36.53
N ASP A 753 -2.87 61.42 -36.60
CA ASP A 753 -4.21 60.84 -36.38
C ASP A 753 -4.56 59.81 -37.49
N HIS A 754 -3.64 58.89 -37.81
CA HIS A 754 -3.79 57.75 -38.71
C HIS A 754 -4.10 56.53 -37.86
N GLU A 755 -5.32 56.07 -38.05
CA GLU A 755 -5.93 54.91 -37.44
C GLU A 755 -6.20 53.93 -38.57
N GLU A 756 -5.54 52.77 -38.54
CA GLU A 756 -5.77 51.69 -39.50
C GLU A 756 -6.42 50.51 -38.79
N THR A 757 -7.70 50.27 -39.09
CA THR A 757 -8.48 49.14 -38.58
C THR A 757 -8.47 47.99 -39.58
N HIS A 758 -8.13 46.80 -39.10
CA HIS A 758 -8.03 45.58 -39.89
C HIS A 758 -8.79 44.43 -39.25
N THR A 759 -9.57 43.73 -40.08
CA THR A 759 -10.22 42.49 -39.67
C THR A 759 -9.31 41.29 -39.88
N PHE A 760 -9.30 40.36 -38.94
CA PHE A 760 -8.61 39.09 -39.07
C PHE A 760 -9.53 37.92 -38.76
N LYS A 761 -9.20 36.74 -39.29
CA LYS A 761 -9.81 35.47 -38.94
C LYS A 761 -8.78 34.34 -38.98
N VAL A 762 -8.73 33.55 -37.93
CA VAL A 762 -7.89 32.36 -37.80
C VAL A 762 -8.80 31.18 -37.47
N ASP A 763 -8.85 30.17 -38.35
CA ASP A 763 -9.59 28.94 -38.09
C ASP A 763 -8.72 27.97 -37.26
N SER A 764 -9.25 27.46 -36.15
CA SER A 764 -8.59 26.51 -35.26
C SER A 764 -9.65 25.76 -34.46
N THR A 765 -9.52 24.45 -34.28
CA THR A 765 -10.49 23.66 -33.51
C THR A 765 -9.93 23.34 -32.12
N ILE A 766 -10.56 23.89 -31.07
CA ILE A 766 -10.26 23.61 -29.66
C ILE A 766 -11.52 23.09 -28.98
N ASP A 767 -11.42 21.98 -28.25
CA ASP A 767 -12.52 21.47 -27.43
C ASP A 767 -12.54 22.24 -26.09
N LEU A 768 -13.65 22.92 -25.78
CA LEU A 768 -13.78 23.75 -24.58
C LEU A 768 -14.64 23.07 -23.50
N ARG A 769 -15.14 21.85 -23.75
CA ARG A 769 -16.00 21.12 -22.80
C ARG A 769 -15.35 20.92 -21.42
N GLN A 770 -14.03 20.78 -21.38
CA GLN A 770 -13.27 20.63 -20.13
C GLN A 770 -13.18 21.93 -19.31
N LEU A 771 -13.41 23.10 -19.90
CA LEU A 771 -13.43 24.41 -19.22
C LEU A 771 -14.82 24.75 -18.66
N ASN A 772 -15.87 24.00 -19.02
CA ASN A 772 -17.27 24.31 -18.71
C ASN A 772 -18.09 23.06 -18.31
N PRO A 773 -17.92 22.53 -17.08
CA PRO A 773 -18.60 21.32 -16.63
C PRO A 773 -20.11 21.49 -16.31
N GLY A 774 -20.70 22.68 -16.49
CA GLY A 774 -22.04 23.02 -15.97
C GLY A 774 -23.22 23.00 -16.95
N THR A 775 -23.07 22.57 -18.21
CA THR A 775 -24.13 22.76 -19.23
C THR A 775 -25.12 21.59 -19.41
N GLU A 776 -25.39 20.78 -18.38
CA GLU A 776 -26.50 19.81 -18.46
C GLU A 776 -27.84 20.30 -17.90
N GLU A 777 -27.92 21.50 -17.31
CA GLU A 777 -29.24 22.09 -16.99
C GLU A 777 -29.67 23.13 -18.04
N GLN A 778 -30.62 22.72 -18.89
CA GLN A 778 -31.45 23.64 -19.66
C GLN A 778 -32.18 24.59 -18.71
N ASN A 779 -31.68 25.82 -18.57
CA ASN A 779 -32.50 26.92 -18.06
C ASN A 779 -33.31 27.50 -19.22
N ASP A 780 -34.61 27.23 -19.22
CA ASP A 780 -35.59 27.82 -20.13
C ASP A 780 -35.54 29.35 -20.04
N PHE A 781 -35.07 30.01 -21.11
CA PHE A 781 -35.10 31.46 -21.22
C PHE A 781 -36.55 31.97 -21.12
N GLY A 782 -36.79 33.01 -20.31
CA GLY A 782 -38.09 33.68 -20.28
C GLY A 782 -38.52 34.13 -21.69
N PRO A 783 -39.83 34.30 -21.96
CA PRO A 783 -40.33 34.55 -23.32
C PRO A 783 -39.64 35.77 -23.93
N ALA A 784 -38.96 35.56 -25.06
CA ALA A 784 -38.32 36.64 -25.80
C ALA A 784 -39.38 37.60 -26.34
N GLU A 785 -39.19 38.90 -26.13
CA GLU A 785 -39.99 39.92 -26.80
C GLU A 785 -39.29 40.33 -28.10
N THR A 786 -40.04 40.34 -29.20
CA THR A 786 -39.55 40.64 -30.54
C THR A 786 -39.63 42.15 -30.81
N TRP A 787 -38.51 42.77 -31.19
CA TRP A 787 -38.44 44.14 -31.69
C TRP A 787 -38.03 44.14 -33.17
N GLY A 788 -39.02 44.16 -34.05
CA GLY A 788 -38.77 43.97 -35.48
C GLY A 788 -38.09 42.62 -35.72
N ASP A 789 -36.85 42.66 -36.18
CA ASP A 789 -36.01 41.48 -36.46
C ASP A 789 -35.00 41.18 -35.32
N LEU A 790 -35.16 41.77 -34.12
CA LEU A 790 -34.31 41.51 -32.95
C LEU A 790 -35.14 40.81 -31.85
N ASN A 791 -34.73 39.62 -31.43
CA ASN A 791 -35.30 38.95 -30.26
C ASN A 791 -34.52 39.37 -29.01
N VAL A 792 -35.22 39.75 -27.94
CA VAL A 792 -34.59 40.15 -26.67
C VAL A 792 -35.16 39.33 -25.52
N SER A 793 -34.30 38.69 -24.75
CA SER A 793 -34.68 37.94 -23.54
C SER A 793 -33.74 38.25 -22.38
N VAL A 794 -34.22 38.10 -21.15
CA VAL A 794 -33.37 38.17 -19.96
C VAL A 794 -32.92 36.76 -19.64
N SER A 795 -31.62 36.52 -19.70
CA SER A 795 -31.02 35.20 -19.49
C SER A 795 -30.70 34.89 -18.03
N GLY A 796 -30.62 35.90 -17.16
CA GLY A 796 -30.40 35.68 -15.74
C GLY A 796 -30.24 36.94 -14.89
N PHE A 797 -30.21 36.73 -13.57
CA PHE A 797 -29.96 37.75 -12.55
C PHE A 797 -28.91 37.26 -11.56
N GLU A 798 -28.03 38.14 -11.14
CA GLU A 798 -27.08 37.86 -10.05
C GLU A 798 -26.89 39.07 -9.15
N LYS A 799 -26.35 38.86 -7.94
CA LYS A 799 -26.07 39.94 -6.99
C LYS A 799 -24.56 40.05 -6.79
N VAL A 800 -23.97 41.15 -7.27
CA VAL A 800 -22.52 41.37 -7.22
C VAL A 800 -22.24 42.63 -6.42
N ASN A 801 -21.44 42.52 -5.36
CA ASN A 801 -21.11 43.63 -4.45
C ASN A 801 -22.33 44.39 -3.88
N GLY A 802 -23.44 43.68 -3.67
CA GLY A 802 -24.68 44.25 -3.13
C GLY A 802 -25.63 44.85 -4.17
N ASN A 803 -25.18 45.04 -5.41
CA ASN A 803 -25.99 45.53 -6.52
C ASN A 803 -26.57 44.36 -7.33
N LEU A 804 -27.78 44.55 -7.85
CA LEU A 804 -28.42 43.56 -8.70
C LEU A 804 -27.93 43.74 -10.13
N ARG A 805 -27.54 42.65 -10.77
CA ARG A 805 -27.06 42.63 -12.16
C ARG A 805 -27.99 41.75 -12.99
N ALA A 806 -28.34 42.24 -14.18
CA ALA A 806 -29.18 41.52 -15.13
C ALA A 806 -28.40 41.23 -16.42
N ILE A 807 -28.60 40.05 -16.99
CA ILE A 807 -28.00 39.66 -18.27
C ILE A 807 -29.11 39.63 -19.32
N VAL A 808 -28.92 40.37 -20.40
CA VAL A 808 -29.89 40.51 -21.49
C VAL A 808 -29.28 39.94 -22.76
N HIS A 809 -29.96 38.94 -23.32
CA HIS A 809 -29.62 38.30 -24.58
C HIS A 809 -30.36 38.99 -25.73
N PHE A 810 -29.65 39.20 -26.83
CA PHE A 810 -30.11 39.77 -28.08
C PHE A 810 -29.79 38.80 -29.21
N GLU A 811 -30.80 38.38 -29.96
CA GLU A 811 -30.63 37.55 -31.14
C GLU A 811 -31.05 38.36 -32.38
N ASN A 812 -30.12 38.58 -33.32
CA ASN A 812 -30.44 39.21 -34.59
C ASN A 812 -31.04 38.20 -35.56
N THR A 813 -32.38 38.20 -35.65
CA THR A 813 -33.13 37.36 -36.58
C THR A 813 -33.20 37.94 -38.01
N CYS A 814 -32.64 39.13 -38.22
CA CYS A 814 -32.54 39.76 -39.53
C CYS A 814 -31.42 39.11 -40.37
N GLY A 815 -31.63 39.06 -41.69
CA GLY A 815 -30.59 38.68 -42.65
C GLY A 815 -29.56 39.78 -42.93
N SER A 816 -29.59 40.90 -42.19
CA SER A 816 -28.66 42.03 -42.30
C SER A 816 -28.25 42.55 -40.92
N GLU A 817 -27.17 43.33 -40.89
CA GLU A 817 -26.67 44.00 -39.69
C GLU A 817 -27.72 44.94 -39.08
N LEU A 818 -27.86 44.90 -37.76
CA LEU A 818 -28.75 45.76 -36.99
C LEU A 818 -27.93 46.69 -36.10
N GLN A 819 -28.34 47.96 -36.05
CA GLN A 819 -27.74 48.96 -35.17
C GLN A 819 -28.78 49.50 -34.19
N PHE A 820 -28.52 49.40 -32.89
CA PHE A 820 -29.45 49.84 -31.85
C PHE A 820 -28.74 50.48 -30.67
N GLN A 821 -29.42 51.38 -29.97
CA GLN A 821 -28.88 52.06 -28.79
C GLN A 821 -29.82 51.93 -27.60
N CYS A 822 -29.28 51.55 -26.45
CA CYS A 822 -30.05 51.54 -25.20
C CYS A 822 -30.09 52.94 -24.56
N VAL A 823 -31.29 53.38 -24.19
CA VAL A 823 -31.60 54.74 -23.72
C VAL A 823 -31.93 54.77 -22.23
N ASP A 824 -32.60 53.73 -21.72
CA ASP A 824 -33.02 53.67 -20.32
C ASP A 824 -33.34 52.25 -19.85
N PHE A 825 -33.19 51.99 -18.54
CA PHE A 825 -33.57 50.74 -17.90
C PHE A 825 -34.56 50.98 -16.77
N ARG A 826 -35.54 50.10 -16.61
CA ARG A 826 -36.49 50.15 -15.50
C ARG A 826 -36.64 48.79 -14.83
N LEU A 827 -36.54 48.76 -13.51
CA LEU A 827 -36.84 47.59 -12.68
C LEU A 827 -38.17 47.82 -11.96
N ASN A 828 -39.14 46.91 -12.11
CA ASN A 828 -40.48 47.06 -11.52
C ASN A 828 -41.12 48.42 -11.82
N GLU A 829 -40.94 48.90 -13.06
CA GLU A 829 -41.37 50.23 -13.55
C GLU A 829 -40.65 51.45 -12.95
N LYS A 830 -39.74 51.28 -11.99
CA LYS A 830 -38.84 52.33 -11.50
C LYS A 830 -37.64 52.47 -12.43
N LYS A 831 -37.33 53.70 -12.83
CA LYS A 831 -36.13 54.01 -13.61
C LYS A 831 -34.88 53.74 -12.76
N CYS A 832 -33.99 52.89 -13.27
CA CYS A 832 -32.72 52.56 -12.64
C CYS A 832 -31.60 53.29 -13.38
N TYR A 833 -30.57 53.68 -12.64
CA TYR A 833 -29.39 54.28 -13.26
C TYR A 833 -28.35 53.18 -13.45
N GLY A 834 -28.43 52.46 -14.56
CA GLY A 834 -27.46 51.42 -14.85
C GLY A 834 -26.12 51.99 -15.33
N ASN A 835 -25.01 51.42 -14.87
CA ASN A 835 -23.81 51.40 -15.70
C ASN A 835 -23.93 50.18 -16.61
N VAL A 836 -24.03 50.42 -17.91
CA VAL A 836 -23.69 49.39 -18.88
C VAL A 836 -22.17 49.33 -18.83
N ASP A 837 -21.58 48.25 -18.33
CA ASP A 837 -20.13 48.14 -18.27
C ASP A 837 -19.55 47.82 -19.67
N THR A 838 -19.63 48.81 -20.56
CA THR A 838 -18.95 48.83 -21.87
C THR A 838 -17.65 49.61 -21.82
N GLY A 839 -16.98 49.70 -20.65
CA GLY A 839 -15.64 50.28 -20.58
C GLY A 839 -15.52 51.73 -21.09
N GLY A 840 -16.61 52.52 -21.07
CA GLY A 840 -16.55 53.96 -21.31
C GLY A 840 -17.29 54.51 -22.53
N LEU A 841 -18.45 54.01 -22.94
CA LEU A 841 -19.31 54.72 -23.91
C LEU A 841 -20.78 54.64 -23.49
N ARG A 842 -21.27 55.66 -22.77
CA ARG A 842 -22.70 55.83 -22.46
C ARG A 842 -23.53 56.34 -23.66
N SER A 843 -23.00 56.29 -24.89
CA SER A 843 -23.63 56.97 -26.03
C SER A 843 -23.42 56.36 -27.42
N GLU A 844 -22.82 55.17 -27.57
CA GLU A 844 -22.61 54.60 -28.91
C GLU A 844 -23.58 53.45 -29.26
N PRO A 845 -23.97 53.31 -30.54
CA PRO A 845 -24.90 52.27 -30.96
C PRO A 845 -24.20 50.90 -31.04
N VAL A 846 -24.84 49.86 -30.53
CA VAL A 846 -24.41 48.47 -30.70
C VAL A 846 -24.68 48.04 -32.14
N ILE A 847 -23.68 47.50 -32.81
CA ILE A 847 -23.78 46.92 -34.15
C ILE A 847 -23.80 45.40 -34.01
N LEU A 848 -24.86 44.75 -34.48
CA LEU A 848 -25.06 43.31 -34.39
C LEU A 848 -25.18 42.71 -35.81
N PRO A 849 -24.18 41.96 -36.29
CA PRO A 849 -24.24 41.33 -37.62
C PRO A 849 -25.39 40.31 -37.76
N ALA A 850 -25.75 39.99 -39.00
CA ALA A 850 -26.85 39.07 -39.29
C ALA A 850 -26.62 37.68 -38.69
N GLY A 851 -27.62 37.13 -37.98
CA GLY A 851 -27.55 35.80 -37.38
C GLY A 851 -26.55 35.66 -36.23
N CYS A 852 -26.09 36.77 -35.66
CA CYS A 852 -25.25 36.78 -34.47
C CYS A 852 -26.07 37.12 -33.23
N ASP A 853 -25.62 36.57 -32.10
CA ASP A 853 -26.17 36.82 -30.78
C ASP A 853 -25.26 37.78 -30.01
N ALA A 854 -25.84 38.62 -29.18
CA ALA A 854 -25.13 39.50 -28.27
C ALA A 854 -25.69 39.39 -26.85
N TYR A 855 -24.81 39.50 -25.87
CA TYR A 855 -25.16 39.49 -24.46
C TYR A 855 -24.73 40.80 -23.82
N LEU A 856 -25.65 41.46 -23.11
CA LEU A 856 -25.40 42.69 -22.39
C LEU A 856 -25.54 42.45 -20.89
N VAL A 857 -24.47 42.75 -20.15
CA VAL A 857 -24.47 42.71 -18.70
C VAL A 857 -24.77 44.11 -18.16
N ILE A 858 -25.79 44.23 -17.32
CA ILE A 858 -26.26 45.51 -16.81
C ILE A 858 -26.21 45.50 -15.29
N ASP A 859 -25.37 46.36 -14.73
CA ASP A 859 -25.37 46.65 -13.30
C ASP A 859 -26.50 47.63 -12.99
N LEU A 860 -27.53 47.16 -12.28
CA LEU A 860 -28.68 47.96 -11.90
C LEU A 860 -28.39 48.64 -10.55
N ASP A 861 -28.02 49.92 -10.61
CA ASP A 861 -27.94 50.76 -9.42
C ASP A 861 -29.37 51.21 -9.06
N SER A 862 -29.95 50.58 -8.03
CA SER A 862 -31.22 50.99 -7.45
C SER A 862 -31.02 51.34 -5.99
N ASP A 863 -31.50 52.51 -5.56
CA ASP A 863 -31.54 52.93 -4.15
C ASP A 863 -32.29 51.94 -3.22
N ASP A 864 -32.91 50.89 -3.77
CA ASP A 864 -33.61 49.81 -3.06
C ASP A 864 -32.76 48.52 -3.07
N GLN A 865 -32.56 47.89 -1.91
CA GLN A 865 -31.94 46.56 -1.75
C GLN A 865 -32.83 45.42 -2.27
N THR A 866 -33.25 45.48 -3.53
CA THR A 866 -34.16 44.52 -4.14
C THR A 866 -33.45 43.17 -4.31
N ALA A 867 -34.01 42.08 -3.79
CA ALA A 867 -33.49 40.73 -4.02
C ALA A 867 -33.89 40.23 -5.43
N PRO A 868 -33.11 39.33 -6.07
CA PRO A 868 -33.43 38.80 -7.40
C PRO A 868 -34.86 38.25 -7.52
N GLN A 869 -35.34 37.52 -6.49
CA GLN A 869 -36.70 36.98 -6.47
C GLN A 869 -37.83 38.02 -6.39
N ASP A 870 -37.53 39.28 -6.05
CA ASP A 870 -38.51 40.36 -5.93
C ASP A 870 -38.66 41.18 -7.22
N VAL A 871 -37.92 40.81 -8.26
CA VAL A 871 -38.04 41.42 -9.59
C VAL A 871 -39.23 40.84 -10.32
N LYS A 872 -40.22 41.69 -10.60
CA LYS A 872 -41.47 41.36 -11.30
C LYS A 872 -41.48 41.81 -12.75
N SER A 873 -40.62 42.74 -13.15
CA SER A 873 -40.41 43.13 -14.55
C SER A 873 -39.10 43.93 -14.71
N ILE A 874 -38.42 43.73 -15.83
CA ILE A 874 -37.40 44.65 -16.36
C ILE A 874 -37.97 45.28 -17.63
N SER A 875 -37.77 46.58 -17.82
CA SER A 875 -38.02 47.23 -19.11
C SER A 875 -36.75 47.86 -19.63
N VAL A 876 -36.42 47.59 -20.88
CA VAL A 876 -35.28 48.20 -21.57
C VAL A 876 -35.83 49.08 -22.69
N HIS A 877 -35.36 50.32 -22.73
CA HIS A 877 -35.79 51.31 -23.69
C HIS A 877 -34.67 51.51 -24.71
N PHE A 878 -35.00 51.40 -25.99
CA PHE A 878 -34.04 51.59 -27.08
C PHE A 878 -34.46 52.77 -27.96
N SER A 879 -33.49 53.48 -28.55
CA SER A 879 -33.72 54.50 -29.58
C SER A 879 -33.30 54.00 -30.96
N GLY A 880 -34.20 54.15 -31.93
CA GLY A 880 -34.06 53.82 -33.35
C GLY A 880 -35.21 54.46 -34.17
N GLU A 881 -35.43 54.08 -35.43
CA GLU A 881 -36.46 54.72 -36.29
C GLU A 881 -37.90 54.69 -35.74
N ASN A 882 -38.21 53.82 -34.76
CA ASN A 882 -39.45 53.84 -33.99
C ASN A 882 -39.16 53.65 -32.49
N ASP A 883 -39.29 54.71 -31.69
CA ASP A 883 -39.17 54.66 -30.22
C ASP A 883 -40.16 53.63 -29.63
N THR A 884 -39.66 52.57 -29.00
CA THR A 884 -40.48 51.50 -28.41
C THR A 884 -39.94 51.08 -27.04
N ILE A 885 -40.84 50.74 -26.12
CA ILE A 885 -40.56 50.26 -24.76
C ILE A 885 -40.73 48.73 -24.76
N LEU A 886 -39.68 47.97 -24.45
CA LEU A 886 -39.76 46.52 -24.24
C LEU A 886 -39.91 46.23 -22.75
N LYS A 887 -40.87 45.38 -22.37
CA LYS A 887 -41.19 45.05 -20.98
C LYS A 887 -41.07 43.55 -20.77
N VAL A 888 -39.90 43.11 -20.35
CA VAL A 888 -39.62 41.71 -20.05
C VAL A 888 -40.10 41.38 -18.63
N ILE A 889 -40.94 40.36 -18.49
CA ILE A 889 -41.43 39.85 -17.20
C ILE A 889 -40.63 38.58 -16.88
N PRO A 890 -39.81 38.54 -15.82
CA PRO A 890 -39.15 37.30 -15.42
C PRO A 890 -40.20 36.28 -14.99
N PHE A 891 -40.02 35.01 -15.38
CA PHE A 891 -40.88 33.92 -14.95
C PHE A 891 -40.73 33.75 -13.43
N ALA A 892 -41.84 33.56 -12.71
CA ALA A 892 -41.77 33.15 -11.32
C ALA A 892 -41.22 31.71 -11.28
N ALA A 893 -40.08 31.54 -10.62
CA ALA A 893 -39.60 30.22 -10.22
C ALA A 893 -40.57 29.65 -9.17
N ASP A 894 -41.22 28.53 -9.47
CA ASP A 894 -41.70 27.59 -8.46
C ASP A 894 -40.64 26.49 -8.30
#